data_AF-A0A366GKM6-F1
#
_entry.id   AF-A0A366GKM6-F1
#
_cell.length_a   1.000
_cell.length_b   1.000
_cell.length_c   1.000
_cell.angle_alpha   90.00
_cell.angle_beta   90.00
_cell.angle_gamma   90.00
#
_symmetry.space_group_name_H-M   'P 1'
#
loop_
_entity.id
_entity.type
_entity.pdbx_description
1 polymer ?
#
loop_
_entity_poly.entity_id
_entity_poly.type
_entity_poly.pdbx_seq_one_letter_code
_entity_poly.pdbx_strand_id
1 'polypeptide(L)'
;MAKFQVTSVLKGNLPVLSEGEFCFCIDTCELFIGTKKGNIKVSTENKFERLVSKLKSNTFGSSNSRKSLIGETESANVVSGTYFLELERWNVKNDGTDADNTSKGINNALLWAFQQGFIEVVLPMGTYLIDENTPIEPQSFMTLNLGGSTLKIRSNGLVKYAIVRYQRNQKFSRVTNGRVEGDKDTHDYTTIPHTHEWGYGIEVGNTTPAEGSNMNYISIDNMEILNCTGDGIAMESTWGQIGEYDFASTFEVGGISDVNGSLIVDDNKIRSNLKIDLHHSSIIKWGYFGLYGDGYGGIGSEIYTELYDVLFYKADNTFVTAANRVKFFEEVSVPKEADYAKIVLHQGTIPTENGCKITVRIPEFSRNVFIEKCKIHDCRRLGVSVSGAKQIYIRDCEIYKMKGTAPQGAIDIEDGYRLNQYINIERNNIYDNQGYNVVVVGGRYINIIQNKLANNSLVVGENVEKVIINNNHLREVSCVLSGEVTFTNNQMYATRVTIDQGDKEALIGNCIFHNSALLMGRDKAYCIQVNQCEFFSDRDLFHSFSQLGSIIGFSAEPQTISNCVIKGGAVEGTSLTGVSPGMKNGWRLNNIAFIDTKHPQGIITNLPPGVYTGCKFENSGTISFVTKTPQAEYEFNGCSFSWDAYNLFTVESSQRIAMLKVKNSNFRGGRWGSAFFLWDIGGRIEFNNNAFEYLNSESTDSIMNFWNETFTSEFMLIENNIFRSNKSMIGVNANQISSSITLIFKDNIVDTVVIKLRDEHIKRDNYINGVFDPYM
;
A
#
# COMPACT_ATOMS: atom_id res chain seq x y z
N MET A 1 -20.35 30.72 40.03
CA MET A 1 -19.87 30.36 38.68
C MET A 1 -20.52 29.06 38.26
N ALA A 2 -21.47 29.08 37.35
CA ALA A 2 -21.98 27.85 36.72
C ALA A 2 -20.96 27.44 35.64
N LYS A 3 -20.30 26.29 35.82
CA LYS A 3 -19.40 25.72 34.82
C LYS A 3 -20.25 25.08 33.74
N PHE A 4 -20.29 25.66 32.54
CA PHE A 4 -20.83 24.97 31.37
C PHE A 4 -19.77 23.98 30.87
N GLN A 5 -20.07 22.69 30.96
CA GLN A 5 -19.24 21.61 30.41
C GLN A 5 -20.09 20.82 29.41
N VAL A 6 -19.46 20.47 28.28
CA VAL A 6 -20.04 19.59 27.26
C VAL A 6 -19.15 18.36 27.18
N THR A 7 -19.73 17.18 27.39
CA THR A 7 -19.04 15.89 27.28
C THR A 7 -19.66 15.05 26.17
N SER A 8 -18.89 14.14 25.57
CA SER A 8 -19.38 13.20 24.54
C SER A 8 -19.17 11.76 25.00
N VAL A 9 -20.23 10.95 25.02
CA VAL A 9 -20.19 9.56 25.53
C VAL A 9 -21.15 8.66 24.75
N LEU A 10 -21.03 7.33 24.89
CA LEU A 10 -22.02 6.36 24.38
C LEU A 10 -23.24 6.28 25.30
N LYS A 11 -24.42 5.88 24.80
CA LYS A 11 -25.67 5.91 25.58
C LYS A 11 -25.64 5.06 26.83
N GLY A 12 -25.00 3.90 26.76
CA GLY A 12 -24.79 3.01 27.91
C GLY A 12 -23.91 3.63 29.00
N ASN A 13 -23.19 4.71 28.70
CA ASN A 13 -22.22 5.37 29.55
C ASN A 13 -22.59 6.83 29.85
N LEU A 14 -23.87 7.22 29.73
CA LEU A 14 -24.33 8.57 30.05
C LEU A 14 -24.04 8.89 31.54
N PRO A 15 -23.13 9.84 31.85
CA PRO A 15 -22.82 10.18 33.24
C PRO A 15 -24.00 10.95 33.86
N VAL A 16 -24.12 10.97 35.19
CA VAL A 16 -25.08 11.86 35.86
C VAL A 16 -24.58 13.30 35.71
N LEU A 17 -25.35 14.11 34.98
CA LEU A 17 -24.99 15.49 34.67
C LEU A 17 -25.40 16.42 35.81
N SER A 18 -24.51 17.36 36.14
CA SER A 18 -24.84 18.47 37.04
C SER A 18 -25.93 19.35 36.43
N GLU A 19 -26.70 20.08 37.24
CA GLU A 19 -27.74 20.98 36.73
C GLU A 19 -27.14 22.03 35.77
N GLY A 20 -27.50 21.98 34.48
CA GLY A 20 -26.98 22.83 33.41
C GLY A 20 -25.82 22.26 32.59
N GLU A 21 -25.28 21.09 32.96
CA GLU A 21 -24.23 20.39 32.21
C GLU A 21 -24.82 19.64 31.01
N PHE A 22 -24.13 19.65 29.86
CA PHE A 22 -24.61 18.99 28.65
C PHE A 22 -23.78 17.75 28.29
N CYS A 23 -24.43 16.74 27.72
CA CYS A 23 -23.77 15.55 27.20
C CYS A 23 -24.34 15.14 25.85
N PHE A 24 -23.47 14.93 24.87
CA PHE A 24 -23.83 14.45 23.54
C PHE A 24 -23.55 12.95 23.41
N CYS A 25 -24.59 12.21 23.05
CA CYS A 25 -24.57 10.78 22.91
C CYS A 25 -24.15 10.39 21.49
N ILE A 26 -22.93 9.89 21.31
CA ILE A 26 -22.33 9.75 19.96
C ILE A 26 -22.97 8.64 19.10
N ASP A 27 -23.46 7.57 19.72
CA ASP A 27 -24.10 6.43 19.04
C ASP A 27 -25.56 6.68 18.66
N THR A 28 -26.25 7.53 19.42
CA THR A 28 -27.66 7.86 19.17
C THR A 28 -27.88 9.27 18.64
N CYS A 29 -26.82 10.09 18.56
CA CYS A 29 -26.86 11.50 18.20
C CYS A 29 -27.85 12.33 19.05
N GLU A 30 -28.00 11.98 20.33
CA GLU A 30 -28.92 12.62 21.26
C GLU A 30 -28.19 13.58 22.21
N LEU A 31 -28.72 14.79 22.41
CA LEU A 31 -28.18 15.75 23.39
C LEU A 31 -28.99 15.67 24.70
N PHE A 32 -28.29 15.67 25.83
CA PHE A 32 -28.83 15.63 27.18
C PHE A 32 -28.36 16.84 27.99
N ILE A 33 -29.20 17.32 28.92
CA ILE A 33 -28.84 18.33 29.92
C ILE A 33 -29.11 17.80 31.32
N GLY A 34 -28.21 18.04 32.27
CA GLY A 34 -28.44 17.74 33.68
C GLY A 34 -29.46 18.69 34.29
N THR A 35 -30.37 18.15 35.09
CA THR A 35 -31.34 18.91 35.87
C THR A 35 -31.46 18.33 37.27
N LYS A 36 -32.19 19.00 38.17
CA LYS A 36 -32.51 18.44 39.51
C LYS A 36 -33.24 17.10 39.46
N LYS A 37 -33.79 16.71 38.31
CA LYS A 37 -34.49 15.43 38.08
C LYS A 37 -33.64 14.40 37.34
N GLY A 38 -32.33 14.65 37.19
CA GLY A 38 -31.40 13.84 36.41
C GLY A 38 -31.27 14.35 34.97
N ASN A 39 -30.65 13.53 34.12
CA ASN A 39 -30.38 13.86 32.72
C ASN A 39 -31.68 13.94 31.92
N ILE A 40 -31.92 15.08 31.31
CA ILE A 40 -33.05 15.31 30.41
C ILE A 40 -32.53 15.46 28.98
N LYS A 41 -32.82 14.46 28.15
CA LYS A 41 -33.61 14.63 26.94
C LYS A 41 -33.72 16.02 26.29
N VAL A 42 -32.74 16.63 25.61
CA VAL A 42 -32.91 17.98 24.97
C VAL A 42 -33.76 17.93 23.66
N SER A 43 -34.44 16.80 23.43
CA SER A 43 -35.40 16.42 22.37
C SER A 43 -34.83 15.81 21.09
N THR A 44 -35.54 14.79 20.58
CA THR A 44 -35.47 14.25 19.22
C THR A 44 -36.45 15.01 18.32
N GLU A 45 -36.01 15.30 17.09
CA GLU A 45 -36.76 15.82 15.94
C GLU A 45 -37.17 17.32 15.93
N ASN A 46 -36.80 17.97 14.81
CA ASN A 46 -37.33 19.19 14.19
C ASN A 46 -37.38 20.52 14.97
N LYS A 47 -36.87 20.61 16.19
CA LYS A 47 -36.73 21.92 16.88
C LYS A 47 -35.40 22.63 16.68
N PHE A 48 -34.35 21.93 16.26
CA PHE A 48 -33.05 22.55 15.96
C PHE A 48 -33.09 23.36 14.65
N GLU A 49 -33.78 22.85 13.62
CA GLU A 49 -34.03 23.59 12.37
C GLU A 49 -34.82 24.88 12.60
N ARG A 50 -35.78 24.88 13.54
CA ARG A 50 -36.55 26.09 13.90
C ARG A 50 -35.69 27.15 14.58
N LEU A 51 -34.71 26.75 15.39
CA LEU A 51 -33.76 27.66 16.03
C LEU A 51 -32.81 28.27 15.00
N VAL A 52 -32.29 27.44 14.08
CA VAL A 52 -31.44 27.87 12.96
C VAL A 52 -32.21 28.76 11.98
N SER A 53 -33.50 28.51 11.73
CA SER A 53 -34.35 29.34 10.86
C SER A 53 -34.66 30.73 11.44
N LYS A 54 -34.77 30.85 12.77
CA LYS A 54 -34.96 32.13 13.47
C LYS A 54 -33.68 32.95 13.54
N LEU A 55 -32.52 32.30 13.67
CA LEU A 55 -31.21 32.94 13.58
C LEU A 55 -30.90 33.44 12.15
N LYS A 56 -31.48 32.81 11.11
CA LYS A 56 -31.34 33.23 9.71
C LYS A 56 -32.29 34.36 9.26
N SER A 57 -33.35 34.70 10.01
CA SER A 57 -34.44 35.58 9.52
C SER A 57 -34.59 36.94 10.20
N ASN A 58 -33.69 37.35 11.10
CA ASN A 58 -33.55 38.73 11.63
C ASN A 58 -34.86 39.51 11.90
N THR A 59 -35.90 38.86 12.43
CA THR A 59 -37.18 39.52 12.76
C THR A 59 -37.57 39.24 14.20
N PHE A 60 -37.14 40.12 15.11
CA PHE A 60 -37.74 40.26 16.44
C PHE A 60 -38.83 41.33 16.38
N GLY A 61 -40.07 40.89 16.18
CA GLY A 61 -41.28 41.69 16.40
C GLY A 61 -41.79 41.54 17.84
N SER A 62 -42.11 42.67 18.45
CA SER A 62 -42.57 42.89 19.82
C SER A 62 -43.83 42.12 20.24
N SER A 63 -43.85 41.53 21.45
CA SER A 63 -44.72 41.96 22.58
C SER A 63 -44.68 40.98 23.77
N ASN A 64 -44.30 41.52 24.93
CA ASN A 64 -44.77 41.26 26.30
C ASN A 64 -45.16 39.83 26.74
N SER A 65 -44.23 39.18 27.47
CA SER A 65 -44.29 39.02 28.94
C SER A 65 -43.66 37.69 29.39
N ARG A 66 -42.51 37.78 30.08
CA ARG A 66 -42.22 37.06 31.34
C ARG A 66 -40.86 37.48 31.88
N LYS A 67 -40.84 37.70 33.18
CA LYS A 67 -39.78 38.29 33.99
C LYS A 67 -38.46 37.53 33.90
N SER A 68 -37.42 38.32 33.63
CA SER A 68 -36.00 38.20 33.99
C SER A 68 -35.66 37.22 35.11
N LEU A 69 -34.75 36.29 34.81
CA LEU A 69 -33.75 35.71 35.71
C LEU A 69 -32.43 35.60 34.93
N ILE A 70 -31.86 36.75 34.57
CA ILE A 70 -30.48 36.85 34.10
C ILE A 70 -29.82 37.88 35.01
N GLY A 71 -28.99 37.40 35.93
CA GLY A 71 -28.01 38.23 36.60
C GLY A 71 -26.95 38.62 35.58
N GLU A 72 -26.68 39.92 35.52
CA GLU A 72 -25.63 40.54 34.72
C GLU A 72 -24.28 39.86 34.99
N THR A 73 -23.76 39.15 33.99
CA THR A 73 -22.33 38.96 33.80
C THR A 73 -22.08 39.17 32.31
N GLU A 74 -21.20 40.12 32.01
CA GLU A 74 -20.80 40.59 30.69
C GLU A 74 -20.88 39.50 29.62
N SER A 75 -21.85 39.66 28.73
CA SER A 75 -21.89 38.94 27.48
C SER A 75 -20.64 39.30 26.69
N ALA A 76 -19.66 38.40 26.67
CA ALA A 76 -18.75 38.32 25.54
C ALA A 76 -19.65 38.14 24.31
N ASN A 77 -19.80 39.22 23.54
CA ASN A 77 -20.40 39.17 22.22
C ASN A 77 -19.58 38.17 21.41
N VAL A 78 -20.05 36.93 21.31
CA VAL A 78 -19.53 35.99 20.31
C VAL A 78 -19.98 36.54 18.98
N VAL A 79 -19.13 37.35 18.35
CA VAL A 79 -19.29 37.70 16.93
C VAL A 79 -18.88 36.46 16.16
N SER A 80 -19.81 35.51 15.98
CA SER A 80 -19.65 34.42 15.02
C SER A 80 -19.72 35.02 13.62
N GLY A 81 -18.58 35.50 13.13
CA GLY A 81 -18.48 36.21 11.86
C GLY A 81 -17.11 36.09 11.20
N THR A 82 -17.03 36.70 10.03
CA THR A 82 -15.83 36.85 9.21
C THR A 82 -15.17 38.20 9.52
N TYR A 83 -13.87 38.20 9.77
CA TYR A 83 -13.06 39.42 9.86
C TYR A 83 -12.32 39.65 8.54
N PHE A 84 -12.54 40.79 7.90
CA PHE A 84 -11.76 41.21 6.73
C PHE A 84 -10.52 41.97 7.21
N LEU A 85 -9.33 41.53 6.81
CA LEU A 85 -8.09 42.13 7.27
C LEU A 85 -8.00 43.62 6.89
N GLU A 86 -7.93 44.49 7.90
CA GLU A 86 -7.73 45.93 7.72
C GLU A 86 -6.24 46.26 7.59
N LEU A 87 -5.75 46.42 6.36
CA LEU A 87 -4.31 46.60 6.07
C LEU A 87 -3.65 47.72 6.88
N GLU A 88 -4.28 48.91 6.93
CA GLU A 88 -3.74 50.07 7.64
C GLU A 88 -3.63 49.83 9.16
N ARG A 89 -4.66 49.22 9.76
CA ARG A 89 -4.72 48.96 11.20
C ARG A 89 -3.58 48.07 11.68
N TRP A 90 -3.23 47.07 10.87
CA TRP A 90 -2.22 46.08 11.21
C TRP A 90 -0.86 46.36 10.57
N ASN A 91 -0.71 47.49 9.88
CA ASN A 91 0.48 47.86 9.12
C ASN A 91 0.92 46.76 8.14
N VAL A 92 -0.05 46.20 7.39
CA VAL A 92 0.19 45.12 6.42
C VAL A 92 0.22 45.69 5.00
N LYS A 93 1.14 45.19 4.17
CA LYS A 93 1.19 45.48 2.72
C LYS A 93 0.82 44.25 1.91
N ASN A 94 0.05 44.45 0.85
CA ASN A 94 -0.38 43.40 -0.09
C ASN A 94 0.06 43.69 -1.54
N ASP A 95 1.11 44.50 -1.70
CA ASP A 95 1.72 44.92 -2.97
C ASP A 95 3.08 44.24 -3.24
N GLY A 96 3.43 43.23 -2.44
CA GLY A 96 4.70 42.51 -2.53
C GLY A 96 5.87 43.21 -1.85
N THR A 97 5.63 44.19 -0.96
CA THR A 97 6.67 44.89 -0.21
C THR A 97 6.55 44.69 1.31
N ASP A 98 7.56 45.17 2.06
CA ASP A 98 7.56 45.24 3.54
C ASP A 98 7.23 43.91 4.25
N ALA A 99 8.11 42.92 4.06
CA ALA A 99 7.92 41.57 4.57
C ALA A 99 7.78 41.52 6.10
N ASP A 100 8.60 42.28 6.82
CA ASP A 100 8.70 42.24 8.28
C ASP A 100 7.40 42.71 8.94
N ASN A 101 6.85 43.85 8.48
CA ASN A 101 5.59 44.37 9.01
C ASN A 101 4.39 43.55 8.53
N THR A 102 4.42 43.06 7.29
CA THR A 102 3.36 42.22 6.74
C THR A 102 3.16 40.94 7.53
N SER A 103 4.22 40.15 7.78
CA SER A 103 4.13 38.93 8.58
C SER A 103 3.64 39.20 10.00
N LYS A 104 4.23 40.19 10.69
CA LYS A 104 3.84 40.56 12.07
C LYS A 104 2.40 41.05 12.13
N GLY A 105 2.00 41.89 11.20
CA GLY A 105 0.66 42.46 11.11
C GLY A 105 -0.40 41.40 10.88
N ILE A 106 -0.18 40.45 9.96
CA ILE A 106 -1.10 39.32 9.73
C ILE A 106 -1.22 38.47 10.99
N ASN A 107 -0.12 38.08 11.62
CA ASN A 107 -0.16 37.25 12.83
C ASN A 107 -0.86 37.97 14.01
N ASN A 108 -0.60 39.26 14.19
CA ASN A 108 -1.29 40.08 15.20
C ASN A 108 -2.80 40.17 14.92
N ALA A 109 -3.18 40.32 13.65
CA ALA A 109 -4.58 40.35 13.24
C ALA A 109 -5.28 39.01 13.48
N LEU A 110 -4.63 37.88 13.16
CA LEU A 110 -5.16 36.54 13.40
C LEU A 110 -5.38 36.29 14.91
N LEU A 111 -4.38 36.61 15.73
CA LEU A 111 -4.47 36.46 17.18
C LEU A 111 -5.58 37.34 17.76
N TRP A 112 -5.64 38.61 17.35
CA TRP A 112 -6.70 39.52 17.80
C TRP A 112 -8.08 39.03 17.37
N ALA A 113 -8.24 38.62 16.11
CA ALA A 113 -9.51 38.15 15.58
C ALA A 113 -9.98 36.90 16.36
N PHE A 114 -9.06 35.99 16.69
CA PHE A 114 -9.33 34.83 17.52
C PHE A 114 -9.81 35.25 18.92
N GLN A 115 -9.12 36.21 19.57
CA GLN A 115 -9.51 36.74 20.88
C GLN A 115 -10.87 37.45 20.87
N GLN A 116 -11.28 38.01 19.73
CA GLN A 116 -12.62 38.59 19.56
C GLN A 116 -13.70 37.56 19.20
N GLY A 117 -13.33 36.30 19.01
CA GLY A 117 -14.26 35.22 18.68
C GLY A 117 -14.63 35.08 17.20
N PHE A 118 -13.89 35.74 16.29
CA PHE A 118 -14.05 35.50 14.85
C PHE A 118 -13.62 34.08 14.48
N ILE A 119 -14.39 33.45 13.59
CA ILE A 119 -14.15 32.08 13.13
C ILE A 119 -13.52 32.03 11.73
N GLU A 120 -13.47 33.16 11.04
CA GLU A 120 -12.83 33.32 9.74
C GLU A 120 -12.11 34.66 9.66
N VAL A 121 -10.92 34.66 9.06
CA VAL A 121 -10.20 35.86 8.61
C VAL A 121 -10.02 35.79 7.11
N VAL A 122 -10.41 36.84 6.39
CA VAL A 122 -10.26 36.98 4.94
C VAL A 122 -9.22 38.03 4.61
N LEU A 123 -8.21 37.66 3.81
CA LEU A 123 -7.25 38.61 3.27
C LEU A 123 -7.82 39.31 2.02
N PRO A 124 -7.76 40.66 1.94
CA PRO A 124 -7.98 41.38 0.68
C PRO A 124 -7.02 40.90 -0.41
N MET A 125 -7.53 40.70 -1.63
CA MET A 125 -6.73 40.21 -2.75
C MET A 125 -5.44 41.02 -2.93
N GLY A 126 -4.31 40.34 -3.00
CA GLY A 126 -3.00 40.94 -3.24
C GLY A 126 -1.84 39.95 -3.10
N THR A 127 -0.62 40.47 -3.11
CA THR A 127 0.60 39.72 -2.85
C THR A 127 1.20 40.18 -1.54
N TYR A 128 1.17 39.31 -0.53
CA TYR A 128 1.74 39.57 0.78
C TYR A 128 3.15 39.01 0.82
N LEU A 129 4.15 39.89 0.92
CA LEU A 129 5.54 39.45 1.09
C LEU A 129 5.73 38.98 2.54
N ILE A 130 6.24 37.78 2.72
CA ILE A 130 6.40 37.12 4.03
C ILE A 130 7.87 37.13 4.42
N ASP A 131 8.15 37.58 5.65
CA ASP A 131 9.48 37.52 6.26
C ASP A 131 9.86 36.06 6.57
N GLU A 132 11.03 35.64 6.10
CA GLU A 132 11.52 34.27 6.19
C GLU A 132 11.75 33.77 7.63
N ASN A 133 11.81 34.69 8.60
CA ASN A 133 11.93 34.38 10.02
C ASN A 133 10.59 34.45 10.78
N THR A 134 9.53 34.99 10.16
CA THR A 134 8.22 35.21 10.77
C THR A 134 7.14 34.55 9.89
N PRO A 135 6.94 33.22 10.01
CA PRO A 135 5.89 32.50 9.27
C PRO A 135 4.50 32.99 9.68
N ILE A 136 3.52 32.82 8.80
CA ILE A 136 2.11 33.01 9.15
C ILE A 136 1.65 31.82 10.02
N GLU A 137 1.09 32.10 11.19
CA GLU A 137 0.64 31.10 12.16
C GLU A 137 -0.90 31.12 12.31
N PRO A 138 -1.63 30.23 11.60
CA PRO A 138 -3.07 30.10 11.76
C PRO A 138 -3.46 29.75 13.20
N GLN A 139 -4.65 30.20 13.61
CA GLN A 139 -5.18 29.98 14.96
C GLN A 139 -6.08 28.74 15.00
N SER A 140 -6.27 28.20 16.21
CA SER A 140 -7.25 27.12 16.43
C SER A 140 -8.69 27.64 16.23
N PHE A 141 -9.59 26.75 15.82
CA PHE A 141 -11.02 27.05 15.61
C PHE A 141 -11.27 28.20 14.61
N MET A 142 -10.37 28.39 13.65
CA MET A 142 -10.40 29.50 12.71
C MET A 142 -10.09 29.04 11.28
N THR A 143 -10.78 29.64 10.32
CA THR A 143 -10.43 29.59 8.89
C THR A 143 -9.63 30.83 8.50
N LEU A 144 -8.41 30.64 8.00
CA LEU A 144 -7.67 31.65 7.26
C LEU A 144 -8.00 31.50 5.77
N ASN A 145 -8.81 32.41 5.26
CA ASN A 145 -9.20 32.48 3.86
C ASN A 145 -8.33 33.53 3.17
N LEU A 146 -7.50 33.11 2.22
CA LEU A 146 -6.58 34.03 1.55
C LEU A 146 -7.29 34.93 0.52
N GLY A 147 -8.58 34.74 0.24
CA GLY A 147 -9.35 35.62 -0.64
C GLY A 147 -8.81 35.72 -2.08
N GLY A 148 -8.12 34.68 -2.56
CA GLY A 148 -7.39 34.66 -3.83
C GLY A 148 -5.99 35.29 -3.79
N SER A 149 -5.51 35.69 -2.60
CA SER A 149 -4.20 36.32 -2.42
C SER A 149 -3.05 35.33 -2.50
N THR A 150 -1.84 35.87 -2.68
CA THR A 150 -0.58 35.12 -2.62
C THR A 150 0.18 35.48 -1.35
N LEU A 151 0.56 34.48 -0.55
CA LEU A 151 1.61 34.59 0.46
C LEU A 151 2.93 34.20 -0.21
N LYS A 152 3.82 35.17 -0.43
CA LYS A 152 5.09 34.96 -1.12
C LYS A 152 6.26 35.18 -0.16
N ILE A 153 7.16 34.20 -0.03
CA ILE A 153 8.36 34.40 0.79
C ILE A 153 9.28 35.45 0.15
N ARG A 154 9.93 36.28 0.97
CA ARG A 154 11.01 37.16 0.51
C ARG A 154 12.21 36.32 0.05
N SER A 155 12.80 36.67 -1.10
CA SER A 155 14.02 36.03 -1.59
C SER A 155 15.10 36.07 -0.51
N ASN A 156 15.64 34.91 -0.16
CA ASN A 156 16.61 34.74 0.92
C ASN A 156 17.60 33.62 0.60
N GLY A 157 18.48 33.28 1.55
CA GLY A 157 19.44 32.17 1.44
C GLY A 157 19.39 31.21 2.64
N LEU A 158 18.29 31.21 3.40
CA LEU A 158 18.13 30.35 4.57
C LEU A 158 17.95 28.89 4.14
N VAL A 159 18.56 27.99 4.91
CA VAL A 159 18.42 26.54 4.66
C VAL A 159 17.02 26.03 5.08
N LYS A 160 16.42 26.66 6.10
CA LYS A 160 15.10 26.32 6.64
C LYS A 160 14.22 27.56 6.78
N TYR A 161 12.99 27.50 6.27
CA TYR A 161 11.93 28.49 6.49
C TYR A 161 10.57 27.82 6.31
N ALA A 162 9.48 28.49 6.70
CA ALA A 162 8.14 28.10 6.28
C ALA A 162 7.32 29.37 6.00
N ILE A 163 6.43 29.33 5.01
CA ILE A 163 5.53 30.47 4.74
C ILE A 163 4.35 30.44 5.70
N VAL A 164 3.77 29.25 5.90
CA VAL A 164 2.72 28.98 6.90
C VAL A 164 3.22 27.89 7.85
N ARG A 165 3.05 28.08 9.17
CA ARG A 165 3.56 27.14 10.18
C ARG A 165 2.55 26.84 11.28
N TYR A 166 2.37 25.56 11.57
CA TYR A 166 1.67 25.05 12.75
C TYR A 166 2.68 24.49 13.74
N GLN A 167 2.82 25.13 14.91
CA GLN A 167 3.84 24.80 15.91
C GLN A 167 3.35 24.96 17.37
N ARG A 168 2.02 25.06 17.55
CA ARG A 168 1.37 25.35 18.83
C ARG A 168 0.16 24.47 19.10
N ASN A 169 0.23 23.19 18.72
CA ASN A 169 -0.85 22.21 18.92
C ASN A 169 -2.22 22.68 18.39
N GLN A 170 -2.22 23.41 17.27
CA GLN A 170 -3.45 23.97 16.73
C GLN A 170 -4.49 22.87 16.45
N LYS A 171 -5.76 23.22 16.66
CA LYS A 171 -6.90 22.33 16.40
C LYS A 171 -8.00 23.00 15.62
N PHE A 172 -8.68 22.24 14.76
CA PHE A 172 -9.81 22.75 13.96
C PHE A 172 -9.44 24.03 13.21
N SER A 173 -8.29 24.01 12.53
CA SER A 173 -7.75 25.15 11.82
C SER A 173 -7.76 24.87 10.33
N ARG A 174 -8.09 25.88 9.53
CA ARG A 174 -8.20 25.75 8.07
C ARG A 174 -7.47 26.87 7.36
N VAL A 175 -6.72 26.54 6.29
CA VAL A 175 -6.16 27.53 5.35
C VAL A 175 -6.74 27.23 3.96
N THR A 176 -7.27 28.25 3.29
CA THR A 176 -7.98 28.04 2.01
C THR A 176 -7.93 29.23 1.05
N ASN A 177 -8.23 28.96 -0.23
CA ASN A 177 -8.57 29.94 -1.25
C ASN A 177 -7.46 30.97 -1.54
N GLY A 178 -6.28 30.50 -1.92
CA GLY A 178 -5.19 31.35 -2.39
C GLY A 178 -3.92 30.59 -2.74
N ARG A 179 -2.80 31.32 -2.79
CA ARG A 179 -1.49 30.79 -3.21
C ARG A 179 -0.44 30.94 -2.11
N VAL A 180 0.43 29.94 -2.00
CA VAL A 180 1.66 29.97 -1.20
C VAL A 180 2.84 29.78 -2.15
N GLU A 181 3.70 30.80 -2.26
CA GLU A 181 4.79 30.84 -3.25
C GLU A 181 6.15 30.99 -2.56
N GLY A 182 7.02 29.99 -2.73
CA GLY A 182 8.42 30.06 -2.29
C GLY A 182 9.29 30.91 -3.22
N ASP A 183 10.59 30.97 -2.92
CA ASP A 183 11.56 31.78 -3.64
C ASP A 183 12.54 30.95 -4.48
N LYS A 184 12.27 29.66 -4.75
CA LYS A 184 13.14 28.72 -5.46
C LYS A 184 13.98 29.33 -6.59
N ASP A 185 13.37 30.11 -7.48
CA ASP A 185 14.05 30.67 -8.65
C ASP A 185 14.95 31.87 -8.33
N THR A 186 14.70 32.54 -7.21
CA THR A 186 15.43 33.73 -6.73
C THR A 186 16.27 33.47 -5.48
N HIS A 187 16.23 32.25 -4.95
CA HIS A 187 16.87 31.86 -3.70
C HIS A 187 18.39 31.87 -3.85
N ASP A 188 19.09 32.34 -2.83
CA ASP A 188 20.55 32.30 -2.77
C ASP A 188 21.03 30.96 -2.19
N TYR A 189 21.29 30.00 -3.08
CA TYR A 189 21.87 28.70 -2.74
C TYR A 189 23.38 28.72 -2.48
N THR A 190 24.01 29.89 -2.62
CA THR A 190 25.48 29.99 -2.69
C THR A 190 26.09 30.52 -1.40
N THR A 191 25.41 31.44 -0.71
CA THR A 191 25.93 32.02 0.54
C THR A 191 26.00 31.02 1.68
N ILE A 192 25.01 30.11 1.80
CA ILE A 192 25.03 29.01 2.77
C ILE A 192 25.04 27.68 2.01
N PRO A 193 26.20 27.09 1.67
CA PRO A 193 26.25 25.87 0.86
C PRO A 193 25.57 24.66 1.55
N HIS A 194 24.32 24.39 1.18
CA HIS A 194 23.53 23.25 1.67
C HIS A 194 22.59 22.73 0.56
N THR A 195 21.78 21.71 0.86
CA THR A 195 20.64 21.30 0.03
C THR A 195 19.45 22.27 0.08
N HIS A 196 19.30 23.11 1.11
CA HIS A 196 18.15 24.02 1.33
C HIS A 196 16.78 23.33 1.28
N GLU A 197 16.74 22.08 1.72
CA GLU A 197 15.57 21.19 1.64
C GLU A 197 14.45 21.49 2.62
N TRP A 198 14.69 22.32 3.65
CA TRP A 198 13.69 22.66 4.67
C TRP A 198 13.01 24.01 4.42
N GLY A 199 13.03 24.52 3.18
CA GLY A 199 12.27 25.70 2.79
C GLY A 199 10.86 25.34 2.37
N TYR A 200 9.93 25.38 3.31
CA TYR A 200 8.60 24.81 3.17
C TYR A 200 7.53 25.84 2.77
N GLY A 201 6.55 25.40 1.99
CA GLY A 201 5.32 26.16 1.78
C GLY A 201 4.48 26.19 3.06
N ILE A 202 3.98 25.02 3.47
CA ILE A 202 3.20 24.85 4.70
C ILE A 202 3.84 23.76 5.57
N GLU A 203 4.25 24.10 6.79
CA GLU A 203 4.79 23.16 7.78
C GLU A 203 3.71 22.84 8.83
N VAL A 204 3.23 21.59 8.85
CA VAL A 204 2.23 21.08 9.80
C VAL A 204 2.92 20.21 10.84
N GLY A 205 3.35 20.87 11.92
CA GLY A 205 4.20 20.25 12.93
C GLY A 205 5.66 20.49 12.64
N ASN A 206 6.46 20.53 13.71
CA ASN A 206 7.86 20.89 13.65
C ASN A 206 8.66 19.97 14.57
N THR A 207 9.92 19.68 14.22
CA THR A 207 10.83 18.88 15.05
C THR A 207 11.25 19.61 16.33
N THR A 208 11.19 20.95 16.32
CA THR A 208 11.47 21.86 17.43
C THR A 208 10.32 22.88 17.58
N PRO A 209 9.11 22.46 18.00
CA PRO A 209 7.94 23.34 18.02
C PRO A 209 8.02 24.37 19.16
N ALA A 210 7.36 25.52 18.97
CA ALA A 210 7.30 26.57 19.98
C ALA A 210 6.51 26.16 21.24
N GLU A 211 5.47 25.33 21.10
CA GLU A 211 4.67 24.81 22.22
C GLU A 211 4.40 23.30 22.12
N GLY A 212 4.17 22.80 20.90
CA GLY A 212 4.07 21.37 20.63
C GLY A 212 3.62 21.05 19.20
N SER A 213 3.76 19.77 18.84
CA SER A 213 3.49 19.25 17.49
C SER A 213 2.28 18.31 17.44
N ASN A 214 1.34 18.40 18.38
CA ASN A 214 0.12 17.60 18.41
C ASN A 214 -1.07 18.30 17.70
N MET A 215 -0.88 18.66 16.42
CA MET A 215 -1.94 19.27 15.61
C MET A 215 -3.06 18.27 15.36
N ASN A 216 -4.31 18.74 15.35
CA ASN A 216 -5.46 17.88 15.12
C ASN A 216 -6.58 18.57 14.33
N TYR A 217 -7.15 17.91 13.33
CA TYR A 217 -8.18 18.50 12.45
C TYR A 217 -7.67 19.77 11.76
N ILE A 218 -6.62 19.61 10.96
CA ILE A 218 -6.06 20.68 10.12
C ILE A 218 -6.54 20.50 8.69
N SER A 219 -7.10 21.54 8.09
CA SER A 219 -7.58 21.52 6.71
C SER A 219 -6.78 22.48 5.84
N ILE A 220 -6.24 22.00 4.73
CA ILE A 220 -5.53 22.78 3.72
C ILE A 220 -6.23 22.48 2.41
N ASP A 221 -6.99 23.44 1.87
CA ASP A 221 -7.81 23.15 0.70
C ASP A 221 -8.01 24.32 -0.26
N ASN A 222 -8.22 24.02 -1.54
CA ASN A 222 -8.34 25.03 -2.60
C ASN A 222 -7.13 25.98 -2.63
N MET A 223 -5.93 25.42 -2.51
CA MET A 223 -4.66 26.15 -2.49
C MET A 223 -3.83 25.84 -3.74
N GLU A 224 -3.04 26.81 -4.20
CA GLU A 224 -1.91 26.59 -5.11
C GLU A 224 -0.61 26.79 -4.33
N ILE A 225 0.26 25.79 -4.33
CA ILE A 225 1.50 25.79 -3.54
C ILE A 225 2.65 25.48 -4.50
N LEU A 226 3.60 26.41 -4.62
CA LEU A 226 4.63 26.33 -5.64
C LEU A 226 5.95 26.99 -5.28
N ASN A 227 6.99 26.64 -6.03
CA ASN A 227 8.32 27.27 -5.98
C ASN A 227 9.00 27.25 -4.61
N CYS A 228 8.72 26.24 -3.78
CA CYS A 228 9.44 26.02 -2.52
C CYS A 228 10.86 25.47 -2.78
N THR A 229 11.86 25.91 -2.01
CA THR A 229 13.23 25.34 -2.10
C THR A 229 13.32 23.91 -1.55
N GLY A 230 12.41 23.59 -0.63
CA GLY A 230 12.13 22.27 -0.10
C GLY A 230 10.78 21.78 -0.57
N ASP A 231 9.91 21.48 0.40
CA ASP A 231 8.65 20.79 0.21
C ASP A 231 7.46 21.75 0.13
N GLY A 232 6.44 21.39 -0.66
CA GLY A 232 5.19 22.16 -0.72
C GLY A 232 4.46 22.13 0.62
N ILE A 233 4.18 20.93 1.14
CA ILE A 233 3.61 20.71 2.47
C ILE A 233 4.46 19.68 3.22
N ALA A 234 4.94 20.03 4.41
CA ALA A 234 5.72 19.14 5.26
C ALA A 234 4.97 18.82 6.55
N MET A 235 4.96 17.55 6.94
CA MET A 235 4.47 17.10 8.25
C MET A 235 5.61 16.50 9.04
N GLU A 236 5.90 17.09 10.19
CA GLU A 236 7.04 16.70 11.02
C GLU A 236 6.57 16.26 12.40
N SER A 237 7.34 15.36 13.01
CA SER A 237 7.13 14.90 14.39
C SER A 237 8.34 15.16 15.27
N THR A 238 8.10 15.15 16.58
CA THR A 238 9.21 15.18 17.54
C THR A 238 9.71 13.78 17.86
N TRP A 239 10.99 13.66 18.20
CA TRP A 239 11.56 12.40 18.63
C TRP A 239 10.92 11.92 19.95
N GLY A 240 10.82 12.78 20.96
CA GLY A 240 10.01 12.54 22.16
C GLY A 240 10.50 11.41 23.08
N GLN A 241 11.78 10.99 23.03
CA GLN A 241 12.30 9.96 23.94
C GLN A 241 12.26 10.40 25.41
N ILE A 242 11.84 9.48 26.28
CA ILE A 242 11.80 9.69 27.73
C ILE A 242 12.73 8.72 28.45
N GLY A 243 13.81 9.25 29.04
CA GLY A 243 14.79 8.48 29.81
C GLY A 243 15.56 7.41 29.03
N GLU A 244 16.51 6.78 29.72
CA GLU A 244 17.21 5.58 29.25
C GLU A 244 16.58 4.35 29.90
N TYR A 245 15.44 3.91 29.36
CA TYR A 245 14.86 2.62 29.73
C TYR A 245 15.54 1.51 28.91
N ASP A 246 16.38 0.71 29.57
CA ASP A 246 16.91 -0.52 29.00
C ASP A 246 16.06 -1.72 29.43
N PHE A 247 15.37 -2.32 28.48
CA PHE A 247 14.52 -3.49 28.75
C PHE A 247 15.27 -4.82 28.66
N ALA A 248 16.41 -4.91 27.98
CA ALA A 248 16.98 -6.20 27.58
C ALA A 248 17.31 -7.11 28.77
N SER A 249 17.87 -6.55 29.83
CA SER A 249 18.26 -7.25 31.06
C SER A 249 17.13 -7.42 32.09
N THR A 250 15.91 -6.98 31.76
CA THR A 250 14.80 -6.84 32.72
C THR A 250 13.73 -7.92 32.57
N PHE A 251 13.80 -8.72 31.50
CA PHE A 251 12.80 -9.71 31.17
C PHE A 251 13.02 -11.04 31.90
N GLU A 252 11.92 -11.63 32.34
CA GLU A 252 11.85 -13.00 32.83
C GLU A 252 10.65 -13.75 32.21
N VAL A 253 10.71 -15.08 32.14
CA VAL A 253 9.65 -15.91 31.56
C VAL A 253 8.36 -15.84 32.38
N GLY A 254 7.23 -15.76 31.69
CA GLY A 254 5.86 -15.73 32.20
C GLY A 254 5.17 -14.37 32.01
N GLY A 255 3.85 -14.37 32.20
CA GLY A 255 3.01 -13.19 32.05
C GLY A 255 2.65 -12.52 33.38
N ILE A 256 1.73 -11.57 33.30
CA ILE A 256 1.10 -10.93 34.45
C ILE A 256 -0.41 -10.85 34.15
N SER A 257 -1.26 -11.13 35.15
CA SER A 257 -2.71 -11.09 35.01
C SER A 257 -3.20 -9.66 34.77
N ASP A 258 -4.02 -9.51 33.74
CA ASP A 258 -4.75 -8.28 33.41
C ASP A 258 -5.98 -8.04 34.31
N VAL A 259 -6.28 -8.97 35.22
CA VAL A 259 -7.40 -8.86 36.17
C VAL A 259 -6.95 -8.28 37.51
N ASN A 260 -5.79 -8.72 38.00
CA ASN A 260 -5.36 -8.40 39.37
C ASN A 260 -3.85 -8.10 39.49
N GLY A 261 -3.10 -8.11 38.39
CA GLY A 261 -1.66 -7.83 38.38
C GLY A 261 -0.78 -8.93 38.98
N SER A 262 -1.31 -10.12 39.29
CA SER A 262 -0.51 -11.25 39.79
C SER A 262 0.32 -11.91 38.68
N LEU A 263 1.50 -12.43 39.01
CA LEU A 263 2.34 -13.14 38.04
C LEU A 263 1.66 -14.41 37.51
N ILE A 264 1.84 -14.70 36.23
CA ILE A 264 1.33 -15.90 35.55
C ILE A 264 2.51 -16.70 35.00
N VAL A 265 2.49 -18.02 35.21
CA VAL A 265 3.40 -18.93 34.53
C VAL A 265 2.91 -19.14 33.10
N ASP A 266 3.66 -18.67 32.11
CA ASP A 266 3.35 -18.77 30.69
C ASP A 266 4.65 -18.72 29.87
N ASP A 267 5.11 -19.88 29.41
CA ASP A 267 6.39 -20.00 28.69
C ASP A 267 6.37 -19.35 27.29
N ASN A 268 5.21 -18.83 26.84
CA ASN A 268 5.09 -18.06 25.60
C ASN A 268 5.12 -16.54 25.82
N LYS A 269 5.32 -16.10 27.06
CA LYS A 269 5.41 -14.68 27.40
C LYS A 269 6.68 -14.38 28.19
N ILE A 270 7.14 -13.15 28.08
CA ILE A 270 8.17 -12.59 28.96
C ILE A 270 7.63 -11.29 29.56
N ARG A 271 7.91 -11.05 30.83
CA ARG A 271 7.51 -9.84 31.56
C ARG A 271 8.73 -9.08 32.00
N SER A 272 8.69 -7.76 31.89
CA SER A 272 9.75 -6.90 32.40
C SER A 272 9.52 -6.56 33.88
N ASN A 273 10.59 -6.59 34.68
CA ASN A 273 10.55 -6.09 36.06
C ASN A 273 10.70 -4.56 36.15
N LEU A 274 11.04 -3.89 35.04
CA LEU A 274 11.22 -2.45 34.94
C LEU A 274 9.90 -1.70 35.15
N LYS A 275 9.95 -0.60 35.89
CA LYS A 275 8.80 0.29 36.12
C LYS A 275 8.96 1.56 35.30
N ILE A 276 8.07 1.77 34.33
CA ILE A 276 7.95 3.02 33.59
C ILE A 276 7.27 4.04 34.52
N ASP A 277 7.94 5.13 34.84
CA ASP A 277 7.42 6.17 35.73
C ASP A 277 6.43 7.07 34.98
N LEU A 278 5.18 7.08 35.43
CA LEU A 278 4.11 7.84 34.77
C LEU A 278 4.05 9.30 35.24
N HIS A 279 4.90 9.70 36.20
CA HIS A 279 5.04 11.07 36.66
C HIS A 279 6.01 11.91 35.82
N HIS A 280 6.62 11.32 34.79
CA HIS A 280 7.46 12.08 33.87
C HIS A 280 6.66 13.27 33.29
N SER A 281 7.26 14.47 33.30
CA SER A 281 6.54 15.72 32.97
C SER A 281 5.84 15.68 31.61
N SER A 282 6.49 15.08 30.60
CA SER A 282 5.91 14.88 29.28
C SER A 282 4.76 13.87 29.25
N ILE A 283 4.78 12.82 30.10
CA ILE A 283 3.65 11.88 30.23
C ILE A 283 2.47 12.60 30.88
N ILE A 284 2.71 13.35 31.96
CA ILE A 284 1.65 14.13 32.63
C ILE A 284 1.04 15.15 31.66
N LYS A 285 1.89 15.85 30.89
CA LYS A 285 1.45 16.88 29.92
C LYS A 285 0.51 16.28 28.88
N TRP A 286 0.84 15.11 28.34
CA TRP A 286 0.14 14.56 27.17
C TRP A 286 -0.85 13.42 27.48
N GLY A 287 -0.75 12.79 28.65
CA GLY A 287 -1.62 11.70 29.08
C GLY A 287 -1.36 10.37 28.37
N TYR A 288 -0.25 10.24 27.64
CA TYR A 288 0.14 9.01 26.96
C TYR A 288 1.66 8.81 26.90
N PHE A 289 2.06 7.58 26.63
CA PHE A 289 3.40 7.19 26.18
C PHE A 289 3.27 6.06 25.15
N GLY A 290 4.35 5.51 24.63
CA GLY A 290 4.32 4.25 23.87
C GLY A 290 5.67 3.55 23.85
N LEU A 291 5.69 2.32 23.35
CA LEU A 291 6.91 1.57 23.08
C LEU A 291 7.26 1.65 21.58
N TYR A 292 8.50 2.00 21.32
CA TYR A 292 9.05 2.28 19.99
C TYR A 292 10.41 1.60 19.85
N GLY A 293 11.13 1.92 18.77
CA GLY A 293 12.42 1.34 18.45
C GLY A 293 13.62 2.29 18.53
N ASP A 294 14.67 1.89 17.83
CA ASP A 294 15.98 2.56 17.64
C ASP A 294 15.93 3.87 16.83
N GLY A 295 14.76 4.23 16.31
CA GLY A 295 14.55 5.41 15.46
C GLY A 295 14.55 5.14 13.98
N TYR A 296 14.95 3.94 13.56
CA TYR A 296 14.88 3.43 12.20
C TYR A 296 13.77 2.38 12.03
N GLY A 297 12.81 2.35 12.97
CA GLY A 297 11.68 1.41 12.99
C GLY A 297 11.97 0.05 13.62
N GLY A 298 13.23 -0.23 13.98
CA GLY A 298 13.68 -1.50 14.55
C GLY A 298 13.44 -1.58 16.05
N ILE A 299 12.78 -2.63 16.51
CA ILE A 299 12.55 -2.92 17.94
C ILE A 299 13.58 -3.90 18.54
N GLY A 300 14.49 -4.41 17.72
CA GLY A 300 15.54 -5.37 18.07
C GLY A 300 15.39 -6.70 17.33
N SER A 301 16.50 -7.34 16.97
CA SER A 301 16.53 -8.56 16.16
C SER A 301 15.99 -9.82 16.86
N GLU A 302 15.85 -9.77 18.19
CA GLU A 302 15.35 -10.88 19.01
C GLU A 302 13.96 -10.59 19.60
N ILE A 303 13.30 -9.54 19.12
CA ILE A 303 11.89 -9.26 19.40
C ILE A 303 11.05 -9.79 18.24
N TYR A 304 10.33 -10.88 18.48
CA TYR A 304 9.55 -11.60 17.45
C TYR A 304 8.05 -11.32 17.52
N THR A 305 7.58 -10.70 18.60
CA THR A 305 6.19 -10.29 18.75
C THR A 305 5.93 -8.90 18.20
N GLU A 306 4.74 -8.69 17.63
CA GLU A 306 4.21 -7.37 17.29
C GLU A 306 3.31 -6.79 18.39
N LEU A 307 3.04 -7.57 19.44
CA LEU A 307 2.08 -7.26 20.50
C LEU A 307 2.70 -7.35 21.88
N TYR A 308 2.30 -6.41 22.74
CA TYR A 308 2.64 -6.37 24.15
C TYR A 308 1.43 -5.95 25.01
N ASP A 309 1.48 -6.28 26.30
CA ASP A 309 0.53 -5.80 27.30
C ASP A 309 1.21 -4.74 28.18
N VAL A 310 0.44 -3.74 28.63
CA VAL A 310 0.88 -2.70 29.58
C VAL A 310 0.02 -2.76 30.81
N LEU A 311 0.65 -2.87 31.97
CA LEU A 311 -0.04 -3.06 33.24
C LEU A 311 0.25 -1.89 34.16
N PHE A 312 -0.80 -1.29 34.69
CA PHE A 312 -0.77 -0.04 35.44
C PHE A 312 -0.94 -0.29 36.93
N TYR A 313 -0.14 0.40 37.73
CA TYR A 313 -0.09 0.23 39.17
C TYR A 313 -0.02 1.56 39.91
N LYS A 314 -0.51 1.56 41.15
CA LYS A 314 -0.24 2.60 42.14
C LYS A 314 1.17 2.45 42.73
N ALA A 315 1.67 3.47 43.41
CA ALA A 315 2.98 3.51 44.04
C ALA A 315 3.14 2.39 45.09
N ASP A 316 2.05 1.98 45.74
CA ASP A 316 2.00 0.86 46.70
C ASP A 316 1.93 -0.53 46.04
N ASN A 317 2.03 -0.60 44.71
CA ASN A 317 1.89 -1.79 43.86
C ASN A 317 0.46 -2.35 43.75
N THR A 318 -0.56 -1.60 44.17
CA THR A 318 -1.95 -1.96 43.85
C THR A 318 -2.17 -1.90 42.34
N PHE A 319 -2.65 -3.00 41.75
CA PHE A 319 -3.03 -3.05 40.34
C PHE A 319 -4.20 -2.10 40.05
N VAL A 320 -4.11 -1.36 38.95
CA VAL A 320 -5.14 -0.42 38.50
C VAL A 320 -5.91 -1.00 37.32
N THR A 321 -5.22 -1.28 36.21
CA THR A 321 -5.80 -1.81 34.97
C THR A 321 -4.70 -2.28 34.02
N ALA A 322 -5.08 -2.85 32.87
CA ALA A 322 -4.16 -3.24 31.81
C ALA A 322 -4.65 -2.78 30.43
N ALA A 323 -3.72 -2.40 29.56
CA ALA A 323 -3.92 -2.28 28.13
C ALA A 323 -3.32 -3.51 27.45
N ASN A 324 -4.18 -4.39 26.93
CA ASN A 324 -3.76 -5.66 26.35
C ASN A 324 -3.57 -5.56 24.84
N ARG A 325 -2.62 -6.35 24.30
CA ARG A 325 -2.39 -6.52 22.85
C ARG A 325 -2.15 -5.18 22.12
N VAL A 326 -1.42 -4.29 22.77
CA VAL A 326 -0.94 -3.04 22.19
C VAL A 326 0.12 -3.38 21.15
N LYS A 327 0.09 -2.69 20.01
CA LYS A 327 1.15 -2.79 18.99
C LYS A 327 2.25 -1.79 19.28
N PHE A 328 3.49 -2.12 18.95
CA PHE A 328 4.57 -1.13 18.93
C PHE A 328 4.17 0.07 18.04
N PHE A 329 4.70 1.26 18.37
CA PHE A 329 4.40 2.53 17.68
C PHE A 329 2.94 3.02 17.87
N GLU A 330 2.21 2.49 18.86
CA GLU A 330 0.92 3.05 19.31
C GLU A 330 1.04 3.79 20.63
N GLU A 331 0.15 4.76 20.81
CA GLU A 331 -0.02 5.48 22.07
C GLU A 331 -0.81 4.62 23.07
N VAL A 332 -0.30 4.60 24.28
CA VAL A 332 -0.91 3.99 25.46
C VAL A 332 -1.38 5.10 26.37
N SER A 333 -2.69 5.22 26.52
CA SER A 333 -3.30 6.19 27.43
C SER A 333 -2.99 5.85 28.88
N VAL A 334 -2.68 6.85 29.69
CA VAL A 334 -2.35 6.69 31.11
C VAL A 334 -3.60 6.82 31.98
N PRO A 335 -3.96 5.79 32.76
CA PRO A 335 -5.05 5.88 33.74
C PRO A 335 -4.73 6.90 34.84
N LYS A 336 -5.72 7.68 35.27
CA LYS A 336 -5.56 8.78 36.24
C LYS A 336 -4.95 8.35 37.59
N GLU A 337 -5.18 7.12 38.01
CA GLU A 337 -4.72 6.60 39.31
C GLU A 337 -3.42 5.79 39.20
N ALA A 338 -2.80 5.72 38.03
CA ALA A 338 -1.59 4.93 37.82
C ALA A 338 -0.33 5.78 38.07
N ASP A 339 0.57 5.24 38.90
CA ASP A 339 1.86 5.84 39.25
C ASP A 339 3.00 5.27 38.39
N TYR A 340 2.92 3.98 38.02
CA TYR A 340 3.88 3.33 37.14
C TYR A 340 3.24 2.27 36.24
N ALA A 341 3.94 1.90 35.16
CA ALA A 341 3.56 0.78 34.29
C ALA A 341 4.64 -0.30 34.16
N LYS A 342 4.23 -1.54 33.91
CA LYS A 342 5.08 -2.68 33.51
C LYS A 342 4.62 -3.23 32.17
N ILE A 343 5.50 -3.98 31.50
CA ILE A 343 5.22 -4.53 30.17
C ILE A 343 5.36 -6.05 30.12
N VAL A 344 4.58 -6.68 29.24
CA VAL A 344 4.66 -8.11 28.93
C VAL A 344 4.71 -8.28 27.41
N LEU A 345 5.72 -8.96 26.89
CA LEU A 345 5.84 -9.30 25.47
C LEU A 345 5.26 -10.69 25.22
N HIS A 346 4.53 -10.85 24.11
CA HIS A 346 3.94 -12.13 23.68
C HIS A 346 4.97 -12.99 22.93
N GLN A 347 6.11 -13.27 23.59
CA GLN A 347 7.13 -14.21 23.14
C GLN A 347 7.77 -14.93 24.34
N GLY A 348 8.27 -16.15 24.16
CA GLY A 348 8.90 -16.93 25.23
C GLY A 348 10.41 -16.74 25.38
N THR A 349 11.08 -16.27 24.33
CA THR A 349 12.54 -16.07 24.33
C THR A 349 12.90 -14.70 24.89
N ILE A 350 13.73 -14.68 25.93
CA ILE A 350 14.30 -13.45 26.48
C ILE A 350 15.38 -12.93 25.50
N PRO A 351 15.29 -11.67 25.04
CA PRO A 351 16.28 -11.10 24.14
C PRO A 351 17.60 -10.80 24.86
N THR A 352 18.71 -10.89 24.14
CA THR A 352 20.01 -10.35 24.58
C THR A 352 20.02 -8.82 24.60
N GLU A 353 21.05 -8.22 25.22
CA GLU A 353 21.27 -6.76 25.25
C GLU A 353 21.25 -6.12 23.86
N ASN A 354 21.90 -6.77 22.88
CA ASN A 354 21.90 -6.29 21.50
C ASN A 354 20.62 -6.63 20.74
N GLY A 355 19.90 -7.67 21.18
CA GLY A 355 18.67 -8.17 20.57
C GLY A 355 17.41 -7.36 20.89
N CYS A 356 17.45 -6.47 21.88
CA CYS A 356 16.34 -5.59 22.27
C CYS A 356 16.69 -4.11 22.04
N LYS A 357 15.86 -3.40 21.29
CA LYS A 357 15.99 -1.95 21.02
C LYS A 357 14.73 -1.17 21.39
N ILE A 358 13.91 -1.73 22.28
CA ILE A 358 12.66 -1.11 22.71
C ILE A 358 12.97 0.15 23.50
N THR A 359 12.35 1.26 23.10
CA THR A 359 12.44 2.55 23.81
C THR A 359 11.06 3.01 24.27
N VAL A 360 11.01 3.79 25.35
CA VAL A 360 9.79 4.48 25.78
C VAL A 360 9.82 5.90 25.21
N ARG A 361 8.79 6.28 24.45
CA ARG A 361 8.72 7.60 23.81
C ARG A 361 7.32 8.23 23.93
N ILE A 362 7.30 9.54 23.78
CA ILE A 362 6.12 10.40 23.68
C ILE A 362 6.33 11.31 22.46
N PRO A 363 6.32 10.74 21.24
CA PRO A 363 6.39 11.56 20.05
C PRO A 363 5.16 12.46 19.99
N GLU A 364 5.37 13.72 19.60
CA GLU A 364 4.32 14.67 19.27
C GLU A 364 4.20 14.72 17.75
N PHE A 365 2.99 14.58 17.23
CA PHE A 365 2.76 14.47 15.79
C PHE A 365 1.36 14.89 15.36
N SER A 366 1.28 15.32 14.10
CA SER A 366 0.04 15.71 13.44
C SER A 366 -0.93 14.54 13.27
N ARG A 367 -2.22 14.81 13.52
CA ARG A 367 -3.32 13.87 13.30
C ARG A 367 -4.51 14.52 12.60
N ASN A 368 -5.27 13.75 11.85
CA ASN A 368 -6.46 14.24 11.13
C ASN A 368 -6.13 15.49 10.30
N VAL A 369 -5.20 15.35 9.36
CA VAL A 369 -4.85 16.43 8.43
C VAL A 369 -5.43 16.12 7.06
N PHE A 370 -6.11 17.11 6.50
CA PHE A 370 -6.83 17.04 5.24
C PHE A 370 -6.18 18.02 4.26
N ILE A 371 -5.57 17.48 3.19
CA ILE A 371 -5.00 18.23 2.08
C ILE A 371 -5.89 17.94 0.88
N GLU A 372 -6.75 18.88 0.50
CA GLU A 372 -7.84 18.62 -0.45
C GLU A 372 -7.92 19.65 -1.57
N LYS A 373 -8.05 19.22 -2.83
CA LYS A 373 -8.27 20.14 -3.97
C LYS A 373 -7.14 21.18 -4.13
N CYS A 374 -5.92 20.78 -3.80
CA CYS A 374 -4.74 21.63 -3.93
C CYS A 374 -4.01 21.35 -5.25
N LYS A 375 -3.34 22.37 -5.77
CA LYS A 375 -2.31 22.25 -6.81
C LYS A 375 -0.96 22.44 -6.17
N ILE A 376 -0.10 21.43 -6.21
CA ILE A 376 1.24 21.47 -5.60
C ILE A 376 2.26 21.21 -6.72
N HIS A 377 3.03 22.22 -7.09
CA HIS A 377 3.85 22.10 -8.28
C HIS A 377 5.11 22.97 -8.29
N ASP A 378 6.05 22.61 -9.16
CA ASP A 378 7.30 23.35 -9.36
C ASP A 378 8.16 23.55 -8.09
N CYS A 379 7.87 22.84 -6.99
CA CYS A 379 8.77 22.79 -5.83
C CYS A 379 10.07 22.06 -6.18
N ARG A 380 11.13 22.36 -5.44
CA ARG A 380 12.47 21.86 -5.75
C ARG A 380 12.71 20.44 -5.24
N ARG A 381 12.11 20.06 -4.09
CA ARG A 381 12.30 18.77 -3.42
C ARG A 381 11.05 17.89 -3.43
N LEU A 382 10.07 18.10 -2.55
CA LEU A 382 8.84 17.29 -2.51
C LEU A 382 7.57 18.10 -2.71
N GLY A 383 6.50 17.44 -3.15
CA GLY A 383 5.15 17.99 -3.09
C GLY A 383 4.61 17.96 -1.67
N VAL A 384 4.49 16.76 -1.10
CA VAL A 384 4.04 16.49 0.27
C VAL A 384 4.98 15.50 0.94
N SER A 385 5.51 15.84 2.12
CA SER A 385 6.28 14.94 2.99
C SER A 385 5.51 14.60 4.27
N VAL A 386 5.52 13.32 4.66
CA VAL A 386 4.87 12.79 5.86
C VAL A 386 5.90 12.07 6.74
N SER A 387 6.44 12.80 7.72
CA SER A 387 7.55 12.38 8.59
C SER A 387 7.13 12.20 10.04
N GLY A 388 6.32 11.16 10.24
CA GLY A 388 5.70 10.81 11.51
C GLY A 388 4.37 11.49 11.71
N ALA A 389 3.32 10.98 11.06
CA ALA A 389 1.96 11.48 11.27
C ALA A 389 0.92 10.36 11.19
N LYS A 390 -0.29 10.60 11.74
CA LYS A 390 -1.39 9.64 11.68
C LYS A 390 -2.65 10.23 11.09
N GLN A 391 -3.48 9.41 10.44
CA GLN A 391 -4.80 9.84 9.92
C GLN A 391 -4.67 11.03 8.96
N ILE A 392 -3.93 10.80 7.88
CA ILE A 392 -3.64 11.82 6.86
C ILE A 392 -4.48 11.54 5.62
N TYR A 393 -5.00 12.59 5.01
CA TYR A 393 -5.87 12.51 3.85
C TYR A 393 -5.38 13.50 2.78
N ILE A 394 -4.84 12.98 1.67
CA ILE A 394 -4.39 13.75 0.50
C ILE A 394 -5.34 13.41 -0.64
N ARG A 395 -6.25 14.35 -0.99
CA ARG A 395 -7.41 14.05 -1.81
C ARG A 395 -7.68 15.05 -2.91
N ASP A 396 -8.05 14.55 -4.07
CA ASP A 396 -8.53 15.39 -5.18
C ASP A 396 -7.52 16.49 -5.57
N CYS A 397 -6.22 16.25 -5.33
CA CYS A 397 -5.13 17.18 -5.62
C CYS A 397 -4.48 16.94 -6.99
N GLU A 398 -3.79 17.95 -7.48
CA GLU A 398 -2.91 17.89 -8.65
C GLU A 398 -1.46 18.14 -8.21
N ILE A 399 -0.58 17.15 -8.35
CA ILE A 399 0.81 17.23 -7.83
C ILE A 399 1.82 16.90 -8.94
N TYR A 400 2.63 17.88 -9.35
CA TYR A 400 3.44 17.74 -10.57
C TYR A 400 4.69 18.60 -10.61
N LYS A 401 5.66 18.26 -11.48
CA LYS A 401 6.88 19.05 -11.74
C LYS A 401 7.82 19.28 -10.55
N MET A 402 7.91 18.31 -9.64
CA MET A 402 8.94 18.33 -8.61
C MET A 402 10.33 18.20 -9.24
N LYS A 403 11.18 19.22 -9.10
CA LYS A 403 12.49 19.25 -9.75
C LYS A 403 13.50 20.23 -9.11
N GLY A 404 14.68 19.71 -8.80
CA GLY A 404 15.91 20.48 -8.59
C GLY A 404 16.83 19.99 -7.47
N THR A 405 16.31 19.34 -6.42
CA THR A 405 17.13 18.62 -5.43
C THR A 405 16.47 17.31 -5.02
N ALA A 406 17.27 16.25 -4.89
CA ALA A 406 16.78 14.94 -4.47
C ALA A 406 15.96 15.04 -3.17
N PRO A 407 14.87 14.26 -3.03
CA PRO A 407 14.46 13.18 -3.94
C PRO A 407 13.55 13.57 -5.13
N GLN A 408 13.08 14.82 -5.24
CA GLN A 408 12.29 15.30 -6.40
C GLN A 408 10.96 14.57 -6.64
N GLY A 409 10.33 14.06 -5.58
CA GLY A 409 9.10 13.26 -5.62
C GLY A 409 7.82 14.01 -5.27
N ALA A 410 6.66 13.49 -5.68
CA ALA A 410 5.37 14.13 -5.36
C ALA A 410 4.93 13.90 -3.92
N ILE A 411 4.76 12.65 -3.50
CA ILE A 411 4.38 12.31 -2.12
C ILE A 411 5.43 11.38 -1.52
N ASP A 412 5.94 11.77 -0.37
CA ASP A 412 6.91 11.00 0.40
C ASP A 412 6.38 10.66 1.78
N ILE A 413 6.36 9.38 2.10
CA ILE A 413 6.11 8.87 3.44
C ILE A 413 7.42 8.26 3.93
N GLU A 414 8.31 9.15 4.36
CA GLU A 414 9.64 8.87 4.90
C GLU A 414 9.78 9.41 6.30
N ASP A 415 10.75 8.87 7.06
CA ASP A 415 11.02 9.24 8.44
C ASP A 415 9.84 9.01 9.42
N GLY A 416 10.13 8.77 10.70
CA GLY A 416 9.13 8.31 11.67
C GLY A 416 8.74 6.82 11.55
N TYR A 417 9.02 6.17 10.42
CA TYR A 417 8.86 4.73 10.20
C TYR A 417 7.44 4.23 10.53
N ARG A 418 7.30 3.24 11.40
CA ARG A 418 6.00 2.70 11.82
C ARG A 418 5.14 3.71 12.60
N LEU A 419 5.62 4.93 12.89
CA LEU A 419 4.79 6.03 13.36
C LEU A 419 3.84 6.55 12.26
N ASN A 420 4.22 6.43 10.98
CA ASN A 420 3.39 6.78 9.84
C ASN A 420 2.25 5.77 9.68
N GLN A 421 1.02 6.20 10.01
CA GLN A 421 -0.11 5.28 10.03
C GLN A 421 -1.41 5.89 9.56
N TYR A 422 -2.25 5.10 8.89
CA TYR A 422 -3.56 5.54 8.41
C TYR A 422 -3.45 6.73 7.46
N ILE A 423 -2.59 6.61 6.45
CA ILE A 423 -2.36 7.65 5.44
C ILE A 423 -3.12 7.26 4.17
N ASN A 424 -3.93 8.19 3.66
CA ASN A 424 -4.84 7.98 2.55
C ASN A 424 -4.50 8.95 1.41
N ILE A 425 -4.09 8.42 0.28
CA ILE A 425 -3.78 9.13 -0.97
C ILE A 425 -4.89 8.75 -1.95
N GLU A 426 -5.87 9.64 -2.14
CA GLU A 426 -7.09 9.32 -2.89
C GLU A 426 -7.41 10.30 -4.02
N ARG A 427 -7.79 9.79 -5.21
CA ARG A 427 -8.33 10.62 -6.32
C ARG A 427 -7.40 11.76 -6.77
N ASN A 428 -6.10 11.61 -6.58
CA ASN A 428 -5.13 12.62 -7.01
C ASN A 428 -4.71 12.40 -8.48
N ASN A 429 -4.27 13.48 -9.13
CA ASN A 429 -3.61 13.46 -10.42
C ASN A 429 -2.12 13.80 -10.24
N ILE A 430 -1.23 12.82 -10.43
CA ILE A 430 0.20 12.94 -10.12
C ILE A 430 1.03 12.59 -11.36
N TYR A 431 1.83 13.54 -11.85
CA TYR A 431 2.54 13.41 -13.12
C TYR A 431 3.77 14.32 -13.20
N ASP A 432 4.68 14.04 -14.13
CA ASP A 432 5.84 14.88 -14.48
C ASP A 432 6.76 15.28 -13.31
N ASN A 433 6.81 14.46 -12.26
CA ASN A 433 7.79 14.61 -11.18
C ASN A 433 9.14 14.05 -11.64
N GLN A 434 10.28 14.59 -11.19
CA GLN A 434 11.58 14.12 -11.69
C GLN A 434 12.09 12.87 -10.95
N GLY A 435 11.62 12.63 -9.71
CA GLY A 435 11.99 11.47 -8.89
C GLY A 435 10.95 10.35 -8.93
N TYR A 436 9.85 10.50 -8.19
CA TYR A 436 8.75 9.53 -8.11
C TYR A 436 7.39 10.20 -7.90
N ASN A 437 6.33 9.43 -8.10
CA ASN A 437 4.98 9.88 -7.79
C ASN A 437 4.65 9.66 -6.31
N VAL A 438 4.89 8.46 -5.80
CA VAL A 438 4.67 8.12 -4.39
C VAL A 438 5.75 7.17 -3.92
N VAL A 439 6.37 7.45 -2.78
CA VAL A 439 7.21 6.50 -2.05
C VAL A 439 6.69 6.31 -0.64
N VAL A 440 6.73 5.07 -0.17
CA VAL A 440 6.49 4.72 1.22
C VAL A 440 7.72 4.00 1.73
N VAL A 441 8.56 4.70 2.49
CA VAL A 441 9.80 4.12 3.05
C VAL A 441 9.50 3.32 4.30
N GLY A 442 8.63 3.84 5.17
CA GLY A 442 8.23 3.19 6.41
C GLY A 442 6.84 3.64 6.85
N GLY A 443 6.03 2.69 7.32
CA GLY A 443 4.68 2.96 7.79
C GLY A 443 3.80 1.71 7.79
N ARG A 444 2.56 1.87 8.26
CA ARG A 444 1.54 0.82 8.15
C ARG A 444 0.14 1.38 7.93
N TYR A 445 -0.75 0.60 7.33
CA TYR A 445 -2.12 1.05 7.01
C TYR A 445 -2.13 2.24 6.06
N ILE A 446 -1.56 2.03 4.87
CA ILE A 446 -1.44 3.06 3.83
C ILE A 446 -2.37 2.72 2.69
N ASN A 447 -3.20 3.69 2.29
CA ASN A 447 -4.20 3.52 1.23
C ASN A 447 -3.83 4.43 0.04
N ILE A 448 -3.63 3.84 -1.13
CA ILE A 448 -3.36 4.53 -2.39
C ILE A 448 -4.50 4.16 -3.36
N ILE A 449 -5.53 4.99 -3.43
CA ILE A 449 -6.83 4.63 -4.00
C ILE A 449 -7.28 5.62 -5.08
N GLN A 450 -7.75 5.14 -6.22
CA GLN A 450 -8.38 5.98 -7.26
C GLN A 450 -7.49 7.10 -7.84
N ASN A 451 -6.18 6.99 -7.73
CA ASN A 451 -5.26 7.99 -8.27
C ASN A 451 -4.98 7.76 -9.76
N LYS A 452 -4.65 8.84 -10.46
CA LYS A 452 -4.03 8.81 -11.79
C LYS A 452 -2.54 9.10 -11.62
N LEU A 453 -1.70 8.12 -11.86
CA LEU A 453 -0.25 8.24 -11.79
C LEU A 453 0.33 8.08 -13.20
N ALA A 454 1.13 9.06 -13.64
CA ALA A 454 1.80 9.01 -14.93
C ALA A 454 3.30 9.23 -14.79
N ASN A 455 4.09 8.45 -15.53
CA ASN A 455 5.56 8.48 -15.53
C ASN A 455 6.17 8.10 -14.15
N ASN A 456 7.49 7.87 -14.09
CA ASN A 456 8.26 7.59 -12.86
C ASN A 456 7.69 6.43 -12.03
N SER A 457 7.81 6.47 -10.70
CA SER A 457 7.59 5.28 -9.85
C SER A 457 6.56 5.45 -8.74
N LEU A 458 6.02 4.30 -8.34
CA LEU A 458 5.29 4.07 -7.10
C LEU A 458 6.08 3.02 -6.31
N VAL A 459 6.59 3.39 -5.13
CA VAL A 459 7.52 2.53 -4.37
C VAL A 459 6.97 2.24 -2.97
N VAL A 460 6.99 0.97 -2.56
CA VAL A 460 6.67 0.51 -1.21
C VAL A 460 7.87 -0.25 -0.66
N GLY A 461 8.51 0.30 0.36
CA GLY A 461 9.70 -0.27 1.01
C GLY A 461 9.41 -1.57 1.78
N GLU A 462 10.48 -2.32 2.06
CA GLU A 462 10.42 -3.65 2.71
C GLU A 462 9.78 -3.63 4.10
N ASN A 463 10.04 -2.57 4.87
CA ASN A 463 9.55 -2.41 6.24
C ASN A 463 8.10 -1.86 6.33
N VAL A 464 7.40 -1.77 5.20
CA VAL A 464 6.03 -1.25 5.13
C VAL A 464 5.02 -2.40 5.21
N GLU A 465 3.98 -2.20 6.03
CA GLU A 465 2.97 -3.22 6.31
C GLU A 465 1.56 -2.73 5.93
N LYS A 466 0.67 -3.65 5.52
CA LYS A 466 -0.74 -3.35 5.25
C LYS A 466 -0.97 -2.17 4.29
N VAL A 467 -0.34 -2.21 3.11
CA VAL A 467 -0.58 -1.23 2.04
C VAL A 467 -1.68 -1.72 1.10
N ILE A 468 -2.68 -0.87 0.83
CA ILE A 468 -3.73 -1.13 -0.15
C ILE A 468 -3.54 -0.19 -1.34
N ILE A 469 -3.30 -0.75 -2.51
CA ILE A 469 -3.20 -0.03 -3.78
C ILE A 469 -4.39 -0.45 -4.63
N ASN A 470 -5.45 0.38 -4.66
CA ASN A 470 -6.74 -0.01 -5.23
C ASN A 470 -7.30 0.97 -6.27
N ASN A 471 -7.80 0.43 -7.38
CA ASN A 471 -8.56 1.20 -8.38
C ASN A 471 -7.81 2.42 -8.96
N ASN A 472 -6.48 2.34 -9.06
CA ASN A 472 -5.66 3.39 -9.66
C ASN A 472 -5.53 3.20 -11.17
N HIS A 473 -5.30 4.30 -11.88
CA HIS A 473 -4.89 4.31 -13.29
C HIS A 473 -3.41 4.66 -13.37
N LEU A 474 -2.61 3.70 -13.82
CA LEU A 474 -1.15 3.80 -13.90
C LEU A 474 -0.73 3.82 -15.35
N ARG A 475 -0.04 4.88 -15.77
CA ARG A 475 0.46 5.02 -17.14
C ARG A 475 1.96 5.24 -17.13
N GLU A 476 2.71 4.33 -17.74
CA GLU A 476 4.17 4.44 -17.83
C GLU A 476 4.84 4.55 -16.46
N VAL A 477 4.27 3.86 -15.46
CA VAL A 477 4.76 3.84 -14.08
C VAL A 477 5.67 2.62 -13.85
N SER A 478 6.69 2.77 -13.03
CA SER A 478 7.48 1.67 -12.45
C SER A 478 7.05 1.44 -11.00
N CYS A 479 6.29 0.38 -10.74
CA CYS A 479 5.93 -0.02 -9.38
C CYS A 479 6.99 -0.97 -8.81
N VAL A 480 7.53 -0.63 -7.64
CA VAL A 480 8.44 -1.49 -6.87
C VAL A 480 7.84 -1.74 -5.50
N LEU A 481 7.40 -2.97 -5.26
CA LEU A 481 6.58 -3.35 -4.11
C LEU A 481 7.32 -4.39 -3.26
N SER A 482 8.07 -3.93 -2.27
CA SER A 482 8.87 -4.78 -1.38
C SER A 482 8.12 -5.13 -0.09
N GLY A 483 7.28 -4.25 0.45
CA GLY A 483 6.49 -4.47 1.67
C GLY A 483 5.26 -5.38 1.50
N GLU A 484 4.40 -5.44 2.52
CA GLU A 484 3.12 -6.16 2.47
C GLU A 484 2.07 -5.37 1.67
N VAL A 485 1.57 -5.93 0.56
CA VAL A 485 0.71 -5.20 -0.38
C VAL A 485 -0.55 -5.97 -0.79
N THR A 486 -1.67 -5.26 -0.86
CA THR A 486 -2.88 -5.65 -1.60
C THR A 486 -3.03 -4.73 -2.81
N PHE A 487 -2.69 -5.23 -3.99
CA PHE A 487 -2.71 -4.51 -5.26
C PHE A 487 -3.90 -4.97 -6.11
N THR A 488 -5.00 -4.23 -6.11
CA THR A 488 -6.27 -4.71 -6.67
C THR A 488 -7.01 -3.70 -7.53
N ASN A 489 -7.79 -4.15 -8.50
CA ASN A 489 -8.63 -3.29 -9.36
C ASN A 489 -7.86 -2.22 -10.14
N ASN A 490 -6.53 -2.31 -10.25
CA ASN A 490 -5.73 -1.29 -10.92
C ASN A 490 -5.74 -1.51 -12.43
N GLN A 491 -5.75 -0.40 -13.17
CA GLN A 491 -5.64 -0.37 -14.63
C GLN A 491 -4.27 0.20 -14.99
N MET A 492 -3.54 -0.53 -15.80
CA MET A 492 -2.14 -0.23 -16.13
C MET A 492 -1.97 -0.16 -17.65
N TYR A 493 -1.28 0.88 -18.11
CA TYR A 493 -0.79 1.01 -19.48
C TYR A 493 0.72 1.22 -19.45
N ALA A 494 1.49 0.44 -20.22
CA ALA A 494 2.94 0.57 -20.31
C ALA A 494 3.68 0.57 -18.95
N THR A 495 3.11 -0.12 -17.95
CA THR A 495 3.57 -0.09 -16.56
C THR A 495 4.29 -1.40 -16.22
N ARG A 496 5.35 -1.32 -15.42
CA ARG A 496 5.98 -2.51 -14.83
C ARG A 496 5.62 -2.57 -13.36
N VAL A 497 5.11 -3.72 -12.92
CA VAL A 497 4.92 -4.05 -11.51
C VAL A 497 5.96 -5.08 -11.10
N THR A 498 6.87 -4.70 -10.22
CA THR A 498 7.84 -5.58 -9.59
C THR A 498 7.41 -5.83 -8.16
N ILE A 499 7.02 -7.06 -7.84
CA ILE A 499 6.99 -7.56 -6.47
C ILE A 499 8.42 -7.96 -6.14
N ASP A 500 9.06 -7.22 -5.24
CA ASP A 500 10.48 -7.37 -4.98
C ASP A 500 10.78 -8.61 -4.11
N GLN A 501 12.07 -8.86 -3.87
CA GLN A 501 12.57 -9.86 -2.93
C GLN A 501 12.02 -9.67 -1.51
N GLY A 502 12.22 -10.68 -0.66
CA GLY A 502 11.67 -10.73 0.70
C GLY A 502 10.54 -11.75 0.87
N ASP A 503 9.87 -11.69 2.03
CA ASP A 503 8.97 -12.74 2.52
C ASP A 503 7.53 -12.28 2.81
N LYS A 504 7.25 -10.99 2.58
CA LYS A 504 5.95 -10.36 2.85
C LYS A 504 4.88 -10.75 1.83
N GLU A 505 3.64 -10.80 2.27
CA GLU A 505 2.51 -11.14 1.41
C GLU A 505 2.28 -10.07 0.33
N ALA A 506 1.96 -10.53 -0.88
CA ALA A 506 1.54 -9.70 -1.99
C ALA A 506 0.31 -10.31 -2.66
N LEU A 507 -0.83 -9.62 -2.54
CA LEU A 507 -2.10 -10.03 -3.15
C LEU A 507 -2.39 -9.16 -4.37
N ILE A 508 -2.33 -9.75 -5.56
CA ILE A 508 -2.59 -9.08 -6.83
C ILE A 508 -3.92 -9.59 -7.38
N GLY A 509 -4.91 -8.71 -7.53
CA GLY A 509 -6.28 -9.14 -7.82
C GLY A 509 -7.04 -8.24 -8.78
N ASN A 510 -7.79 -8.81 -9.73
CA ASN A 510 -8.72 -8.07 -10.59
C ASN A 510 -8.09 -6.86 -11.30
N CYS A 511 -6.83 -7.00 -11.73
CA CYS A 511 -6.09 -5.92 -12.38
C CYS A 511 -6.06 -6.11 -13.91
N ILE A 512 -6.01 -5.01 -14.64
CA ILE A 512 -5.85 -4.99 -16.10
C ILE A 512 -4.45 -4.48 -16.44
N PHE A 513 -3.62 -5.36 -16.98
CA PHE A 513 -2.28 -5.10 -17.47
C PHE A 513 -2.30 -4.91 -18.99
N HIS A 514 -2.55 -3.69 -19.46
CA HIS A 514 -2.47 -3.36 -20.89
C HIS A 514 -1.03 -2.96 -21.24
N ASN A 515 -0.38 -3.71 -22.13
CA ASN A 515 1.01 -3.49 -22.52
C ASN A 515 1.92 -3.34 -21.30
N SER A 516 1.69 -4.14 -20.25
CA SER A 516 2.27 -3.96 -18.93
C SER A 516 2.84 -5.28 -18.43
N ALA A 517 3.85 -5.23 -17.56
CA ALA A 517 4.57 -6.40 -17.09
C ALA A 517 4.41 -6.61 -15.58
N LEU A 518 4.39 -7.87 -15.15
CA LEU A 518 4.43 -8.29 -13.75
C LEU A 518 5.65 -9.18 -13.50
N LEU A 519 6.53 -8.79 -12.57
CA LEU A 519 7.65 -9.58 -12.08
C LEU A 519 7.38 -10.02 -10.64
N MET A 520 7.44 -11.32 -10.38
CA MET A 520 7.19 -11.93 -9.07
C MET A 520 8.51 -12.37 -8.44
N GLY A 521 9.04 -11.59 -7.50
CA GLY A 521 10.43 -11.65 -7.01
C GLY A 521 10.68 -12.28 -5.64
N ARG A 522 9.65 -12.72 -4.90
CA ARG A 522 9.78 -13.14 -3.49
C ARG A 522 10.70 -14.33 -3.25
N ASP A 523 11.30 -14.35 -2.06
CA ASP A 523 12.21 -15.40 -1.55
C ASP A 523 11.50 -16.42 -0.66
N LYS A 524 10.17 -16.34 -0.58
CA LYS A 524 9.32 -17.30 0.12
C LYS A 524 8.24 -17.83 -0.81
N ALA A 525 8.06 -19.15 -0.82
CA ALA A 525 7.00 -19.79 -1.58
C ALA A 525 5.61 -19.34 -1.13
N TYR A 526 4.71 -19.16 -2.09
CA TYR A 526 3.28 -18.89 -1.89
C TYR A 526 2.91 -17.63 -1.11
N CYS A 527 3.80 -16.64 -1.05
CA CYS A 527 3.47 -15.32 -0.50
C CYS A 527 2.96 -14.34 -1.57
N ILE A 528 3.12 -14.66 -2.85
CA ILE A 528 2.48 -13.95 -3.96
C ILE A 528 1.25 -14.75 -4.42
N GLN A 529 0.10 -14.07 -4.48
CA GLN A 529 -1.11 -14.59 -5.09
C GLN A 529 -1.58 -13.64 -6.19
N VAL A 530 -1.64 -14.13 -7.42
CA VAL A 530 -2.19 -13.40 -8.57
C VAL A 530 -3.53 -14.03 -8.95
N ASN A 531 -4.60 -13.25 -8.92
CA ASN A 531 -5.94 -13.76 -9.18
C ASN A 531 -6.79 -12.83 -10.05
N GLN A 532 -7.60 -13.38 -10.95
CA GLN A 532 -8.59 -12.62 -11.73
C GLN A 532 -7.99 -11.45 -12.55
N CYS A 533 -6.73 -11.56 -12.98
CA CYS A 533 -6.08 -10.50 -13.74
C CYS A 533 -6.16 -10.76 -15.25
N GLU A 534 -6.23 -9.68 -16.02
CA GLU A 534 -6.17 -9.71 -17.47
C GLU A 534 -4.89 -9.02 -17.95
N PHE A 535 -4.08 -9.73 -18.73
CA PHE A 535 -2.91 -9.22 -19.41
C PHE A 535 -3.25 -9.11 -20.90
N PHE A 536 -3.15 -7.90 -21.44
CA PHE A 536 -3.46 -7.62 -22.83
C PHE A 536 -2.30 -6.91 -23.50
N SER A 537 -1.72 -7.55 -24.49
CA SER A 537 -0.63 -7.04 -25.31
C SER A 537 -1.14 -6.79 -26.73
N ASP A 538 -0.97 -5.57 -27.21
CA ASP A 538 -1.26 -5.22 -28.61
C ASP A 538 0.03 -4.94 -29.40
N ARG A 539 -0.13 -4.37 -30.60
CA ARG A 539 0.99 -4.08 -31.51
C ARG A 539 1.92 -2.99 -30.96
N ASP A 540 1.43 -2.10 -30.12
CA ASP A 540 2.23 -0.99 -29.59
C ASP A 540 3.32 -1.54 -28.67
N LEU A 541 3.02 -2.56 -27.87
CA LEU A 541 4.00 -3.24 -27.01
C LEU A 541 5.23 -3.71 -27.77
N PHE A 542 5.02 -4.35 -28.92
CA PHE A 542 6.08 -5.03 -29.65
C PHE A 542 7.27 -4.11 -29.96
N HIS A 543 7.01 -2.85 -30.32
CA HIS A 543 8.05 -1.89 -30.71
C HIS A 543 8.29 -0.74 -29.72
N SER A 544 7.30 -0.38 -28.89
CA SER A 544 7.33 0.92 -28.18
C SER A 544 7.80 0.82 -26.73
N PHE A 545 7.78 -0.37 -26.13
CA PHE A 545 8.04 -0.54 -24.69
C PHE A 545 9.09 -1.61 -24.40
N SER A 546 10.24 -1.53 -25.08
CA SER A 546 11.33 -2.51 -24.95
C SER A 546 11.84 -2.68 -23.52
N GLN A 547 11.75 -1.63 -22.71
CA GLN A 547 12.13 -1.63 -21.30
C GLN A 547 11.32 -2.61 -20.45
N LEU A 548 10.12 -3.03 -20.87
CA LEU A 548 9.24 -3.93 -20.11
C LEU A 548 9.67 -5.40 -20.16
N GLY A 549 10.38 -5.80 -21.22
CA GLY A 549 10.82 -7.19 -21.39
C GLY A 549 9.64 -8.18 -21.39
N SER A 550 9.81 -9.30 -20.69
CA SER A 550 8.75 -10.31 -20.54
C SER A 550 7.55 -9.78 -19.76
N ILE A 551 6.35 -10.19 -20.17
CA ILE A 551 5.08 -9.74 -19.60
C ILE A 551 4.81 -10.38 -18.24
N ILE A 552 5.26 -11.63 -18.06
CA ILE A 552 5.14 -12.32 -16.77
C ILE A 552 6.50 -12.90 -16.38
N GLY A 553 7.06 -12.40 -15.30
CA GLY A 553 8.32 -12.82 -14.73
C GLY A 553 8.15 -13.73 -13.52
N PHE A 554 8.86 -14.84 -13.52
CA PHE A 554 8.91 -15.86 -12.47
C PHE A 554 10.30 -15.85 -11.82
N SER A 555 10.38 -15.64 -10.50
CA SER A 555 11.62 -15.78 -9.69
C SER A 555 11.82 -17.20 -9.15
N ALA A 556 12.86 -17.45 -8.36
CA ALA A 556 13.22 -18.80 -7.93
C ALA A 556 12.13 -19.54 -7.12
N GLU A 557 11.34 -18.84 -6.30
CA GLU A 557 10.38 -19.47 -5.38
C GLU A 557 8.97 -19.57 -5.97
N PRO A 558 8.30 -20.74 -5.84
CA PRO A 558 7.01 -20.98 -6.46
C PRO A 558 5.89 -20.14 -5.86
N GLN A 559 5.06 -19.56 -6.73
CA GLN A 559 3.89 -18.76 -6.35
C GLN A 559 2.60 -19.30 -6.99
N THR A 560 1.47 -18.66 -6.68
CA THR A 560 0.15 -19.07 -7.18
C THR A 560 -0.43 -18.01 -8.12
N ILE A 561 -0.85 -18.46 -9.30
CA ILE A 561 -1.58 -17.65 -10.29
C ILE A 561 -2.88 -18.37 -10.62
N SER A 562 -4.01 -17.68 -10.52
CA SER A 562 -5.32 -18.28 -10.72
C SER A 562 -6.28 -17.39 -11.53
N ASN A 563 -7.14 -17.99 -12.34
CA ASN A 563 -8.25 -17.30 -13.01
C ASN A 563 -7.82 -16.09 -13.85
N CYS A 564 -6.65 -16.16 -14.50
CA CYS A 564 -6.10 -15.05 -15.28
C CYS A 564 -6.25 -15.29 -16.79
N VAL A 565 -6.32 -14.21 -17.56
CA VAL A 565 -6.27 -14.23 -19.02
C VAL A 565 -5.02 -13.51 -19.48
N ILE A 566 -4.27 -14.11 -20.39
CA ILE A 566 -3.06 -13.57 -20.99
C ILE A 566 -3.26 -13.59 -22.50
N LYS A 567 -3.34 -12.40 -23.10
CA LYS A 567 -3.67 -12.21 -24.50
C LYS A 567 -2.62 -11.40 -25.24
N GLY A 568 -2.23 -11.89 -26.41
CA GLY A 568 -1.27 -11.21 -27.29
C GLY A 568 0.19 -11.55 -27.01
N GLY A 569 1.07 -11.05 -27.87
CA GLY A 569 2.50 -11.36 -27.86
C GLY A 569 3.30 -10.63 -26.76
N ALA A 570 4.62 -10.65 -26.92
CA ALA A 570 5.58 -9.98 -26.03
C ALA A 570 6.31 -8.84 -26.75
N VAL A 571 7.21 -8.18 -26.02
CA VAL A 571 8.15 -7.20 -26.55
C VAL A 571 9.10 -7.86 -27.57
N GLU A 572 9.47 -7.13 -28.63
CA GLU A 572 10.43 -7.59 -29.63
C GLU A 572 11.73 -8.13 -29.01
N GLY A 573 12.16 -9.31 -29.46
CA GLY A 573 13.37 -9.98 -28.94
C GLY A 573 13.21 -10.65 -27.57
N THR A 574 12.01 -10.67 -26.98
CA THR A 574 11.77 -11.27 -25.65
C THR A 574 10.71 -12.35 -25.66
N SER A 575 10.82 -13.29 -24.71
CA SER A 575 9.77 -14.29 -24.46
C SER A 575 8.61 -13.65 -23.69
N LEU A 576 7.39 -14.16 -23.89
CA LEU A 576 6.20 -13.82 -23.09
C LEU A 576 6.48 -13.94 -21.60
N THR A 577 7.18 -15.01 -21.23
CA THR A 577 7.55 -15.34 -19.87
C THR A 577 9.05 -15.12 -19.65
N GLY A 578 9.38 -14.50 -18.53
CA GLY A 578 10.74 -14.40 -18.01
C GLY A 578 10.90 -15.41 -16.90
N VAL A 579 11.79 -16.38 -17.04
CA VAL A 579 12.00 -17.43 -16.04
C VAL A 579 13.42 -17.33 -15.51
N SER A 580 13.58 -17.05 -14.22
CA SER A 580 14.89 -16.96 -13.58
C SER A 580 15.64 -18.31 -13.55
N PRO A 581 16.98 -18.31 -13.65
CA PRO A 581 17.79 -19.51 -13.39
C PRO A 581 17.57 -20.05 -11.98
N GLY A 582 17.68 -21.37 -11.79
CA GLY A 582 17.55 -21.98 -10.45
C GLY A 582 16.11 -22.05 -9.91
N MET A 583 15.13 -21.88 -10.79
CA MET A 583 13.69 -22.02 -10.53
C MET A 583 13.36 -23.31 -9.77
N LYS A 584 12.63 -23.23 -8.66
CA LYS A 584 12.18 -24.40 -7.88
C LYS A 584 10.85 -24.95 -8.40
N ASN A 585 10.60 -26.24 -8.15
CA ASN A 585 9.33 -26.90 -8.41
C ASN A 585 8.19 -26.31 -7.55
N GLY A 586 6.95 -26.51 -7.98
CA GLY A 586 5.76 -26.27 -7.17
C GLY A 586 4.96 -25.03 -7.55
N TRP A 587 5.26 -24.39 -8.69
CA TRP A 587 4.41 -23.31 -9.21
C TRP A 587 2.99 -23.81 -9.43
N ARG A 588 2.00 -22.96 -9.10
CA ARG A 588 0.57 -23.32 -9.21
C ARG A 588 -0.11 -22.38 -10.18
N LEU A 589 -0.50 -22.91 -11.34
CA LEU A 589 -1.18 -22.18 -12.39
C LEU A 589 -2.56 -22.80 -12.59
N ASN A 590 -3.61 -22.10 -12.16
CA ASN A 590 -4.97 -22.63 -12.14
C ASN A 590 -5.89 -21.79 -13.02
N ASN A 591 -6.59 -22.43 -13.96
CA ASN A 591 -7.59 -21.77 -14.80
C ASN A 591 -7.03 -20.51 -15.49
N ILE A 592 -5.84 -20.63 -16.11
CA ILE A 592 -5.21 -19.56 -16.88
C ILE A 592 -5.50 -19.76 -18.36
N ALA A 593 -5.91 -18.71 -19.06
CA ALA A 593 -6.08 -18.73 -20.51
C ALA A 593 -4.96 -17.94 -21.21
N PHE A 594 -4.13 -18.63 -21.99
CA PHE A 594 -3.16 -18.05 -22.92
C PHE A 594 -3.82 -18.00 -24.31
N ILE A 595 -4.12 -16.82 -24.81
CA ILE A 595 -4.88 -16.61 -26.05
C ILE A 595 -4.07 -15.75 -27.01
N ASP A 596 -3.78 -16.26 -28.21
CA ASP A 596 -3.03 -15.56 -29.25
C ASP A 596 -1.66 -15.03 -28.75
N THR A 597 -1.00 -15.82 -27.90
CA THR A 597 0.30 -15.43 -27.32
C THR A 597 1.49 -15.82 -28.18
N LYS A 598 1.27 -16.40 -29.36
CA LYS A 598 2.33 -16.74 -30.32
C LYS A 598 3.16 -15.50 -30.63
N HIS A 599 4.45 -15.54 -30.28
CA HIS A 599 5.37 -14.45 -30.56
C HIS A 599 5.54 -14.27 -32.10
N PRO A 600 5.50 -13.03 -32.64
CA PRO A 600 5.65 -12.78 -34.08
C PRO A 600 6.97 -13.30 -34.67
N GLN A 601 8.05 -13.25 -33.88
CA GLN A 601 9.38 -13.78 -34.28
C GLN A 601 9.55 -15.28 -33.99
N GLY A 602 8.50 -15.99 -33.57
CA GLY A 602 8.58 -17.42 -33.23
C GLY A 602 9.38 -17.73 -31.97
N ILE A 603 9.61 -16.73 -31.10
CA ILE A 603 10.29 -16.92 -29.82
C ILE A 603 9.48 -17.87 -28.93
N ILE A 604 10.17 -18.87 -28.38
CA ILE A 604 9.59 -19.92 -27.54
C ILE A 604 9.19 -19.34 -26.18
N THR A 605 8.00 -19.72 -25.71
CA THR A 605 7.54 -19.42 -24.35
C THR A 605 8.01 -20.50 -23.40
N ASN A 606 8.79 -20.14 -22.38
CA ASN A 606 9.25 -21.07 -21.35
C ASN A 606 8.31 -21.06 -20.15
N LEU A 607 7.79 -22.22 -19.77
CA LEU A 607 6.90 -22.37 -18.63
C LEU A 607 7.67 -22.76 -17.36
N PRO A 608 7.38 -22.19 -16.17
CA PRO A 608 8.00 -22.63 -14.91
C PRO A 608 7.56 -24.06 -14.53
N PRO A 609 8.40 -24.83 -13.81
CA PRO A 609 8.04 -26.16 -13.31
C PRO A 609 6.95 -26.06 -12.24
N GLY A 610 5.89 -26.84 -12.42
CA GLY A 610 4.71 -26.76 -11.56
C GLY A 610 3.50 -27.50 -12.10
N VAL A 611 2.36 -27.22 -11.48
CA VAL A 611 1.06 -27.82 -11.79
C VAL A 611 0.18 -26.79 -12.50
N TYR A 612 -0.28 -27.18 -13.68
CA TYR A 612 -1.18 -26.45 -14.56
C TYR A 612 -2.54 -27.14 -14.52
N THR A 613 -3.51 -26.55 -13.83
CA THR A 613 -4.84 -27.14 -13.67
C THR A 613 -5.87 -26.33 -14.45
N GLY A 614 -6.61 -26.96 -15.36
CA GLY A 614 -7.70 -26.29 -16.10
C GLY A 614 -7.23 -25.16 -17.02
N CYS A 615 -5.95 -25.12 -17.40
CA CYS A 615 -5.41 -24.05 -18.23
C CYS A 615 -5.78 -24.24 -19.71
N LYS A 616 -5.88 -23.12 -20.44
CA LYS A 616 -6.25 -23.07 -21.85
C LYS A 616 -5.13 -22.39 -22.65
N PHE A 617 -4.72 -23.01 -23.75
CA PHE A 617 -3.69 -22.50 -24.65
C PHE A 617 -4.26 -22.47 -26.07
N GLU A 618 -4.57 -21.27 -26.56
CA GLU A 618 -5.09 -21.05 -27.91
C GLU A 618 -4.10 -20.20 -28.70
N ASN A 619 -3.54 -20.78 -29.76
CA ASN A 619 -2.54 -20.11 -30.59
C ASN A 619 -1.39 -19.52 -29.73
N SER A 620 -0.91 -20.32 -28.78
CA SER A 620 0.09 -19.89 -27.78
C SER A 620 1.50 -19.68 -28.35
N GLY A 621 1.76 -20.15 -29.58
CA GLY A 621 3.11 -20.40 -30.06
C GLY A 621 3.73 -21.65 -29.42
N THR A 622 4.99 -21.90 -29.74
CA THR A 622 5.75 -23.04 -29.22
C THR A 622 6.10 -22.81 -27.75
N ILE A 623 5.89 -23.85 -26.95
CA ILE A 623 6.11 -23.93 -25.51
C ILE A 623 7.30 -24.85 -25.24
N SER A 624 8.16 -24.45 -24.30
CA SER A 624 9.26 -25.27 -23.79
C SER A 624 9.30 -25.27 -22.27
N PHE A 625 10.08 -26.19 -21.72
CA PHE A 625 10.37 -26.32 -20.30
C PHE A 625 11.68 -25.61 -19.94
N VAL A 626 11.80 -25.17 -18.68
CA VAL A 626 13.02 -24.51 -18.17
C VAL A 626 14.21 -25.47 -18.21
N THR A 627 15.36 -24.96 -18.67
CA THR A 627 16.49 -25.77 -19.16
C THR A 627 17.63 -25.95 -18.14
N LYS A 628 17.55 -25.36 -16.95
CA LYS A 628 18.64 -25.33 -15.94
C LYS A 628 18.24 -25.72 -14.52
N THR A 629 17.08 -26.35 -14.33
CA THR A 629 16.67 -26.89 -13.03
C THR A 629 16.75 -28.41 -13.10
N PRO A 630 17.84 -29.05 -12.60
CA PRO A 630 17.89 -30.50 -12.45
C PRO A 630 16.70 -30.89 -11.57
N GLN A 631 15.90 -31.86 -12.01
CA GLN A 631 14.67 -32.30 -11.32
C GLN A 631 13.42 -31.44 -11.52
N ALA A 632 13.33 -30.65 -12.60
CA ALA A 632 12.08 -29.94 -12.91
C ALA A 632 10.89 -30.90 -13.09
N GLU A 633 9.73 -30.56 -12.54
CA GLU A 633 8.50 -31.36 -12.64
C GLU A 633 7.36 -30.54 -13.27
N TYR A 634 6.66 -31.14 -14.23
CA TYR A 634 5.52 -30.52 -14.91
C TYR A 634 4.31 -31.44 -14.86
N GLU A 635 3.18 -30.89 -14.42
CA GLU A 635 1.87 -31.56 -14.52
C GLU A 635 0.87 -30.66 -15.23
N PHE A 636 0.28 -31.14 -16.32
CA PHE A 636 -0.87 -30.53 -17.00
C PHE A 636 -2.10 -31.39 -16.74
N ASN A 637 -3.09 -30.86 -16.03
CA ASN A 637 -4.29 -31.57 -15.62
C ASN A 637 -5.54 -30.84 -16.06
N GLY A 638 -6.38 -31.46 -16.89
CA GLY A 638 -7.62 -30.83 -17.33
C GLY A 638 -7.40 -29.65 -18.28
N CYS A 639 -6.25 -29.60 -18.97
CA CYS A 639 -5.89 -28.48 -19.83
C CYS A 639 -6.45 -28.63 -21.25
N SER A 640 -6.55 -27.53 -21.98
CA SER A 640 -6.94 -27.53 -23.40
C SER A 640 -5.94 -26.78 -24.26
N PHE A 641 -5.63 -27.33 -25.42
CA PHE A 641 -4.65 -26.80 -26.36
C PHE A 641 -5.26 -26.75 -27.77
N SER A 642 -5.09 -25.63 -28.45
CA SER A 642 -5.51 -25.43 -29.84
C SER A 642 -4.47 -24.62 -30.58
N TRP A 643 -3.97 -25.12 -31.72
CA TRP A 643 -2.98 -24.42 -32.54
C TRP A 643 -3.10 -24.82 -34.02
N ASP A 644 -2.41 -24.09 -34.90
CA ASP A 644 -2.52 -24.29 -36.35
C ASP A 644 -1.29 -24.99 -36.97
N ALA A 645 -0.14 -24.33 -36.95
CA ALA A 645 0.98 -24.66 -37.85
C ALA A 645 2.34 -24.46 -37.14
N TYR A 646 2.63 -25.30 -36.14
CA TYR A 646 3.90 -25.36 -35.40
C TYR A 646 3.91 -26.55 -34.42
N ASN A 647 5.09 -26.93 -33.92
CA ASN A 647 5.20 -27.88 -32.80
C ASN A 647 4.79 -27.18 -31.50
N LEU A 648 3.77 -27.69 -30.81
CA LEU A 648 3.23 -27.08 -29.60
C LEU A 648 4.23 -27.16 -28.45
N PHE A 649 4.61 -28.37 -28.03
CA PHE A 649 5.67 -28.58 -27.04
C PHE A 649 6.96 -29.01 -27.72
N THR A 650 8.05 -28.30 -27.42
CA THR A 650 9.40 -28.66 -27.85
C THR A 650 10.34 -28.73 -26.65
N VAL A 651 11.28 -29.67 -26.70
CA VAL A 651 12.36 -29.82 -25.70
C VAL A 651 13.65 -30.04 -26.47
N GLU A 652 14.63 -29.16 -26.29
CA GLU A 652 15.91 -29.23 -27.00
C GLU A 652 16.88 -30.23 -26.34
N SER A 653 17.97 -30.56 -27.05
CA SER A 653 18.98 -31.54 -26.63
C SER A 653 19.65 -31.02 -25.36
N SER A 654 19.98 -31.91 -24.42
CA SER A 654 20.56 -31.62 -23.09
C SER A 654 19.59 -31.10 -22.01
N GLN A 655 18.29 -30.96 -22.31
CA GLN A 655 17.30 -30.67 -21.28
C GLN A 655 16.94 -31.96 -20.53
N ARG A 656 16.90 -31.91 -19.19
CA ARG A 656 16.55 -33.06 -18.34
C ARG A 656 15.58 -32.58 -17.27
N ILE A 657 14.39 -33.17 -17.25
CA ILE A 657 13.34 -32.93 -16.25
C ILE A 657 13.07 -34.26 -15.52
N ALA A 658 12.61 -34.19 -14.27
CA ALA A 658 12.28 -35.39 -13.50
C ALA A 658 10.95 -36.01 -13.94
N MET A 659 9.97 -35.16 -14.30
CA MET A 659 8.62 -35.60 -14.60
C MET A 659 7.93 -34.70 -15.62
N LEU A 660 7.30 -35.32 -16.62
CA LEU A 660 6.24 -34.71 -17.43
C LEU A 660 4.97 -35.56 -17.32
N LYS A 661 3.94 -34.99 -16.70
CA LYS A 661 2.62 -35.60 -16.59
C LYS A 661 1.60 -34.76 -17.33
N VAL A 662 0.86 -35.39 -18.24
CA VAL A 662 -0.24 -34.76 -18.97
C VAL A 662 -1.45 -35.67 -18.81
N LYS A 663 -2.49 -35.15 -18.16
CA LYS A 663 -3.69 -35.92 -17.86
C LYS A 663 -4.97 -35.16 -18.07
N ASN A 664 -6.04 -35.89 -18.40
CA ASN A 664 -7.39 -35.35 -18.55
C ASN A 664 -7.46 -34.16 -19.54
N SER A 665 -6.54 -34.07 -20.50
CA SER A 665 -6.34 -32.87 -21.31
C SER A 665 -6.75 -33.08 -22.77
N ASN A 666 -7.13 -32.00 -23.45
CA ASN A 666 -7.60 -32.01 -24.84
C ASN A 666 -6.65 -31.22 -25.74
N PHE A 667 -6.26 -31.82 -26.86
CA PHE A 667 -5.36 -31.25 -27.86
C PHE A 667 -6.08 -31.23 -29.20
N ARG A 668 -6.32 -30.04 -29.74
CA ARG A 668 -6.88 -29.82 -31.07
C ARG A 668 -5.78 -29.29 -31.98
N GLY A 669 -5.16 -30.21 -32.72
CA GLY A 669 -4.09 -29.89 -33.66
C GLY A 669 -4.62 -29.30 -34.97
N GLY A 670 -3.80 -28.47 -35.60
CA GLY A 670 -4.12 -27.80 -36.85
C GLY A 670 -3.58 -28.51 -38.08
N ARG A 671 -3.09 -27.72 -39.05
CA ARG A 671 -2.63 -28.20 -40.36
C ARG A 671 -1.35 -29.04 -40.30
N TRP A 672 -0.41 -28.71 -39.41
CA TRP A 672 0.83 -29.47 -39.23
C TRP A 672 1.52 -29.16 -37.89
N GLY A 673 2.50 -30.01 -37.54
CA GLY A 673 3.27 -29.91 -36.30
C GLY A 673 2.79 -30.86 -35.21
N SER A 674 3.70 -31.28 -34.35
CA SER A 674 3.43 -32.21 -33.26
C SER A 674 2.80 -31.51 -32.05
N ALA A 675 1.99 -32.25 -31.28
CA ALA A 675 1.61 -31.85 -29.94
C ALA A 675 2.84 -31.87 -29.04
N PHE A 676 3.64 -32.93 -29.16
CA PHE A 676 4.89 -33.13 -28.43
C PHE A 676 6.00 -33.52 -29.39
N PHE A 677 7.02 -32.68 -29.49
CA PHE A 677 8.25 -32.96 -30.21
C PHE A 677 9.42 -32.93 -29.23
N LEU A 678 9.82 -34.11 -28.73
CA LEU A 678 10.68 -34.23 -27.56
C LEU A 678 12.01 -34.85 -27.95
N TRP A 679 13.12 -34.13 -27.79
CA TRP A 679 14.46 -34.69 -27.98
C TRP A 679 14.94 -35.47 -26.77
N ASP A 680 14.78 -34.93 -25.57
CA ASP A 680 15.55 -35.41 -24.45
C ASP A 680 14.88 -34.98 -23.14
N ILE A 681 14.38 -35.93 -22.35
CA ILE A 681 13.62 -35.65 -21.11
C ILE A 681 14.37 -36.15 -19.88
N GLY A 682 15.00 -37.33 -19.94
CA GLY A 682 15.72 -37.94 -18.83
C GLY A 682 14.81 -38.70 -17.86
N GLY A 683 13.87 -38.00 -17.22
CA GLY A 683 12.99 -38.58 -16.20
C GLY A 683 11.77 -39.32 -16.73
N ARG A 684 10.69 -39.32 -15.95
CA ARG A 684 9.44 -40.05 -16.22
C ARG A 684 8.45 -39.24 -17.06
N ILE A 685 7.75 -39.92 -17.97
CA ILE A 685 6.73 -39.34 -18.85
C ILE A 685 5.42 -40.10 -18.68
N GLU A 686 4.33 -39.37 -18.46
CA GLU A 686 2.98 -39.93 -18.34
C GLU A 686 1.97 -39.14 -19.17
N PHE A 687 1.35 -39.81 -20.13
CA PHE A 687 0.17 -39.34 -20.85
C PHE A 687 -1.02 -40.22 -20.46
N ASN A 688 -1.93 -39.70 -19.64
CA ASN A 688 -3.08 -40.45 -19.12
C ASN A 688 -4.42 -39.77 -19.42
N ASN A 689 -5.35 -40.48 -20.05
CA ASN A 689 -6.72 -39.97 -20.26
C ASN A 689 -6.77 -38.63 -21.04
N ASN A 690 -6.02 -38.51 -22.14
CA ASN A 690 -6.02 -37.32 -23.00
C ASN A 690 -6.67 -37.59 -24.36
N ALA A 691 -7.14 -36.54 -25.02
CA ALA A 691 -7.63 -36.61 -26.40
C ALA A 691 -6.75 -35.76 -27.33
N PHE A 692 -6.21 -36.39 -28.38
CA PHE A 692 -5.43 -35.77 -29.44
C PHE A 692 -6.21 -35.84 -30.76
N GLU A 693 -6.75 -34.70 -31.19
CA GLU A 693 -7.63 -34.60 -32.36
C GLU A 693 -7.02 -33.68 -33.42
N TYR A 694 -6.73 -34.23 -34.61
CA TYR A 694 -6.21 -33.53 -35.77
C TYR A 694 -7.22 -33.63 -36.93
N LEU A 695 -8.32 -32.91 -36.80
CA LEU A 695 -9.45 -33.04 -37.74
C LEU A 695 -9.20 -32.35 -39.09
N ASN A 696 -8.18 -31.49 -39.17
CA ASN A 696 -7.86 -30.69 -40.35
C ASN A 696 -6.37 -30.77 -40.72
N SER A 697 -5.70 -31.88 -40.43
CA SER A 697 -4.28 -32.04 -40.77
C SER A 697 -4.07 -32.06 -42.28
N GLU A 698 -3.02 -31.36 -42.71
CA GLU A 698 -2.45 -31.39 -44.06
C GLU A 698 -1.17 -32.25 -44.10
N SER A 699 -0.64 -32.65 -42.93
CA SER A 699 0.57 -33.47 -42.77
C SER A 699 0.27 -34.90 -42.32
N THR A 700 1.21 -35.81 -42.59
CA THR A 700 1.27 -37.18 -42.04
C THR A 700 2.33 -37.34 -40.95
N ASP A 701 2.84 -36.23 -40.40
CA ASP A 701 3.83 -36.19 -39.34
C ASP A 701 3.30 -36.78 -38.02
N SER A 702 4.16 -36.77 -37.00
CA SER A 702 3.87 -37.35 -35.69
C SER A 702 3.07 -36.40 -34.78
N ILE A 703 2.05 -36.90 -34.10
CA ILE A 703 1.34 -36.21 -33.01
C ILE A 703 2.27 -36.12 -31.78
N MET A 704 2.86 -37.26 -31.39
CA MET A 704 3.95 -37.34 -30.42
C MET A 704 5.20 -37.92 -31.07
N ASN A 705 6.30 -37.18 -31.02
CA ASN A 705 7.59 -37.60 -31.56
C ASN A 705 8.64 -37.64 -30.46
N PHE A 706 9.18 -38.84 -30.21
CA PHE A 706 10.33 -39.05 -29.32
C PHE A 706 11.56 -39.25 -30.21
N TRP A 707 12.43 -38.24 -30.24
CA TRP A 707 13.40 -38.08 -31.31
C TRP A 707 14.65 -38.94 -31.10
N ASN A 708 14.88 -39.88 -32.02
CA ASN A 708 16.11 -40.64 -32.26
C ASN A 708 16.58 -41.60 -31.13
N GLU A 709 17.69 -42.29 -31.40
CA GLU A 709 18.30 -43.29 -30.50
C GLU A 709 18.98 -42.72 -29.25
N THR A 710 19.25 -41.42 -29.24
CA THR A 710 19.85 -40.70 -28.11
C THR A 710 18.81 -40.19 -27.11
N PHE A 711 17.51 -40.30 -27.42
CA PHE A 711 16.43 -39.98 -26.50
C PHE A 711 16.60 -40.76 -25.18
N THR A 712 16.46 -40.07 -24.05
CA THR A 712 16.51 -40.68 -22.72
C THR A 712 15.22 -40.42 -21.94
N SER A 713 14.76 -41.45 -21.22
CA SER A 713 13.67 -41.40 -20.24
C SER A 713 13.83 -42.59 -19.29
N GLU A 714 13.48 -42.42 -18.01
CA GLU A 714 13.44 -43.52 -17.03
C GLU A 714 12.26 -44.47 -17.29
N PHE A 715 11.10 -43.90 -17.63
CA PHE A 715 9.86 -44.65 -17.80
C PHE A 715 8.84 -43.82 -18.58
N MET A 716 8.11 -44.48 -19.48
CA MET A 716 7.05 -43.87 -20.26
C MET A 716 5.74 -44.64 -20.14
N LEU A 717 4.66 -43.94 -19.79
CA LEU A 717 3.30 -44.48 -19.77
C LEU A 717 2.40 -43.65 -20.70
N ILE A 718 1.76 -44.33 -21.64
CA ILE A 718 0.75 -43.77 -22.54
C ILE A 718 -0.50 -44.63 -22.38
N GLU A 719 -1.43 -44.16 -21.55
CA GLU A 719 -2.59 -44.92 -21.09
C GLU A 719 -3.91 -44.17 -21.27
N ASN A 720 -4.97 -44.87 -21.69
CA ASN A 720 -6.32 -44.31 -21.80
C ASN A 720 -6.44 -43.07 -22.72
N ASN A 721 -5.56 -42.90 -23.70
CA ASN A 721 -5.61 -41.74 -24.59
C ASN A 721 -6.40 -42.03 -25.87
N ILE A 722 -6.93 -40.98 -26.49
CA ILE A 722 -7.56 -41.01 -27.81
C ILE A 722 -6.63 -40.31 -28.80
N PHE A 723 -6.27 -40.99 -29.89
CA PHE A 723 -5.54 -40.42 -31.03
C PHE A 723 -6.41 -40.49 -32.28
N ARG A 724 -6.78 -39.33 -32.82
CA ARG A 724 -7.62 -39.24 -34.03
C ARG A 724 -7.08 -38.21 -35.00
N SER A 725 -7.10 -38.53 -36.29
CA SER A 725 -6.74 -37.59 -37.36
C SER A 725 -7.61 -37.80 -38.61
N ASN A 726 -7.76 -36.77 -39.45
CA ASN A 726 -8.35 -36.89 -40.79
C ASN A 726 -7.39 -37.51 -41.82
N LYS A 727 -6.12 -37.69 -41.45
CA LYS A 727 -5.04 -38.26 -42.27
C LYS A 727 -4.35 -39.38 -41.50
N SER A 728 -3.64 -40.24 -42.24
CA SER A 728 -2.78 -41.29 -41.67
C SER A 728 -1.51 -40.73 -41.04
N MET A 729 -1.65 -39.86 -40.05
CA MET A 729 -0.56 -39.32 -39.22
C MET A 729 0.06 -40.41 -38.36
N ILE A 730 1.28 -40.17 -37.86
CA ILE A 730 1.88 -41.03 -36.85
C ILE A 730 1.38 -40.56 -35.48
N GLY A 731 0.77 -41.42 -34.66
CA GLY A 731 0.23 -41.03 -33.35
C GLY A 731 1.33 -40.90 -32.33
N VAL A 732 2.10 -41.98 -32.20
CA VAL A 732 3.28 -42.05 -31.36
C VAL A 732 4.43 -42.58 -32.20
N ASN A 733 5.50 -41.80 -32.30
CA ASN A 733 6.75 -42.19 -32.94
C ASN A 733 7.83 -42.42 -31.88
N ALA A 734 8.08 -43.68 -31.55
CA ALA A 734 9.09 -44.13 -30.61
C ALA A 734 9.87 -45.36 -31.13
N ASN A 735 9.87 -45.62 -32.44
CA ASN A 735 10.58 -46.78 -32.98
C ASN A 735 12.11 -46.61 -32.97
N GLN A 736 12.61 -45.38 -32.82
CA GLN A 736 14.04 -45.08 -32.83
C GLN A 736 14.66 -44.94 -31.43
N ILE A 737 13.88 -44.80 -30.35
CA ILE A 737 14.42 -44.59 -28.98
C ILE A 737 15.03 -45.87 -28.39
N SER A 738 16.01 -45.77 -27.49
CA SER A 738 16.71 -46.92 -26.90
C SER A 738 15.78 -48.03 -26.39
N SER A 739 16.14 -49.30 -26.66
CA SER A 739 15.38 -50.48 -26.21
C SER A 739 15.46 -50.71 -24.69
N SER A 740 16.34 -49.98 -23.99
CA SER A 740 16.41 -49.99 -22.53
C SER A 740 15.28 -49.19 -21.88
N ILE A 741 14.58 -48.33 -22.63
CA ILE A 741 13.51 -47.48 -22.09
C ILE A 741 12.24 -48.32 -21.97
N THR A 742 11.69 -48.39 -20.76
CA THR A 742 10.39 -49.03 -20.55
C THR A 742 9.27 -48.10 -21.01
N LEU A 743 8.63 -48.44 -22.13
CA LEU A 743 7.45 -47.77 -22.66
C LEU A 743 6.24 -48.71 -22.58
N ILE A 744 5.19 -48.26 -21.90
CA ILE A 744 3.89 -48.94 -21.83
C ILE A 744 2.85 -48.13 -22.61
N PHE A 745 2.30 -48.74 -23.65
CA PHE A 745 1.21 -48.22 -24.49
C PHE A 745 -0.02 -49.09 -24.30
N LYS A 746 -0.98 -48.65 -23.49
CA LYS A 746 -2.14 -49.49 -23.14
C LYS A 746 -3.46 -48.76 -23.03
N ASP A 747 -4.55 -49.48 -23.23
CA ASP A 747 -5.91 -48.97 -23.06
C ASP A 747 -6.24 -47.73 -23.94
N ASN A 748 -5.52 -47.52 -25.04
CA ASN A 748 -5.69 -46.35 -25.91
C ASN A 748 -6.69 -46.62 -27.05
N ILE A 749 -7.31 -45.56 -27.57
CA ILE A 749 -8.14 -45.57 -28.78
C ILE A 749 -7.38 -44.86 -29.90
N VAL A 750 -7.14 -45.55 -31.00
CA VAL A 750 -6.42 -45.04 -32.17
C VAL A 750 -7.34 -45.12 -33.39
N ASP A 751 -7.57 -43.99 -34.03
CA ASP A 751 -8.50 -43.85 -35.15
C ASP A 751 -7.82 -43.11 -36.31
N THR A 752 -7.67 -43.81 -37.44
CA THR A 752 -7.02 -43.33 -38.69
C THR A 752 -5.50 -43.07 -38.57
N VAL A 753 -4.98 -43.04 -37.35
CA VAL A 753 -3.58 -42.77 -36.99
C VAL A 753 -2.74 -44.05 -36.94
N VAL A 754 -1.43 -43.96 -37.23
CA VAL A 754 -0.46 -45.07 -37.20
C VAL A 754 0.44 -44.99 -35.97
N ILE A 755 0.57 -46.08 -35.21
CA ILE A 755 1.46 -46.15 -34.04
C ILE A 755 2.80 -46.81 -34.43
N LYS A 756 3.92 -46.16 -34.11
CA LYS A 756 5.29 -46.65 -34.39
C LYS A 756 6.06 -46.86 -33.09
N LEU A 757 6.04 -48.09 -32.58
CA LEU A 757 6.76 -48.52 -31.38
C LEU A 757 7.73 -49.66 -31.74
N ARG A 758 8.75 -49.90 -30.90
CA ARG A 758 9.59 -51.09 -31.01
C ARG A 758 8.86 -52.34 -30.52
N ASP A 759 9.46 -53.51 -30.75
CA ASP A 759 8.89 -54.80 -30.32
C ASP A 759 9.05 -55.03 -28.81
N GLU A 760 10.07 -54.43 -28.20
CA GLU A 760 10.33 -54.50 -26.76
C GLU A 760 9.37 -53.63 -25.93
N HIS A 761 8.64 -52.71 -26.56
CA HIS A 761 7.66 -51.87 -25.89
C HIS A 761 6.40 -52.66 -25.56
N ILE A 762 5.85 -52.43 -24.37
CA ILE A 762 4.66 -53.15 -23.89
C ILE A 762 3.42 -52.52 -24.53
N LYS A 763 2.67 -53.34 -25.28
CA LYS A 763 1.42 -52.97 -25.95
C LYS A 763 0.30 -53.82 -25.40
N ARG A 764 -0.79 -53.21 -24.94
CA ARG A 764 -1.85 -53.96 -24.26
C ARG A 764 -3.23 -53.29 -24.36
N ASP A 765 -4.25 -54.09 -24.67
CA ASP A 765 -5.66 -53.73 -24.52
C ASP A 765 -6.07 -52.43 -25.26
N ASN A 766 -5.50 -52.13 -26.44
CA ASN A 766 -5.86 -50.93 -27.21
C ASN A 766 -7.00 -51.20 -28.20
N TYR A 767 -7.61 -50.13 -28.73
CA TYR A 767 -8.60 -50.19 -29.80
C TYR A 767 -8.05 -49.46 -31.03
N ILE A 768 -7.76 -50.20 -32.11
CA ILE A 768 -7.21 -49.66 -33.35
C ILE A 768 -8.26 -49.71 -34.44
N ASN A 769 -8.67 -48.55 -34.98
CA ASN A 769 -9.68 -48.41 -36.03
C ASN A 769 -10.98 -49.18 -35.73
N GLY A 770 -11.42 -49.15 -34.46
CA GLY A 770 -12.63 -49.82 -33.99
C GLY A 770 -12.48 -51.31 -33.67
N VAL A 771 -11.27 -51.87 -33.78
CA VAL A 771 -10.98 -53.28 -33.44
C VAL A 771 -10.19 -53.34 -32.14
N PHE A 772 -10.64 -54.16 -31.20
CA PHE A 772 -9.89 -54.44 -29.98
C PHE A 772 -8.64 -55.26 -30.30
N ASP A 773 -7.48 -54.76 -29.86
CA ASP A 773 -6.19 -55.42 -29.98
C ASP A 773 -5.56 -55.61 -28.58
N PRO A 774 -5.52 -56.85 -28.06
CA PRO A 774 -4.92 -57.11 -26.76
C PRO A 774 -3.38 -57.04 -26.76
N TYR A 775 -2.73 -56.99 -27.93
CA TYR A 775 -1.28 -57.11 -28.09
C TYR A 775 -0.62 -55.98 -28.90
N MET A 776 -1.41 -55.03 -29.43
CA MET A 776 -0.91 -53.90 -30.22
C MET A 776 -1.44 -52.57 -29.73
#